data_AF-A0A539DB35-F1
#
_entry.id   AF-A0A539DB35-F1
#
_cell.length_a   1.000
_cell.length_b   1.000
_cell.length_c   1.000
_cell.angle_alpha   90.00
_cell.angle_beta   90.00
_cell.angle_gamma   90.00
#
_symmetry.space_group_name_H-M   'P 1'
#
loop_
_entity.id
_entity.type
_entity.pdbx_description
1 polymer ?
#
loop_
_entity_poly.entity_id
_entity_poly.type
_entity_poly.pdbx_seq_one_letter_code
_entity_poly.pdbx_strand_id
1 'polypeptide(L)'
;MGTPDLLALSLGLSVIVAALGWAGGRGVERLSADPRLRDRVWAAALILPALPPLAVSLLLLTPAPVREIAPPSAGFTADLVTSPIDFVAVAPSAGPLFDATASAWALLGVAILLSLVRLAALALRARRLLRIIDQAQAPSPAVAAMVEDAARHLAIRPPLVRVSATAPEALLAVNPLVPVLRARRAAAREEACDALALTGAGPEVRRAYARSLIEALRDRAGPQTSGGLPALTFTGAGRTTAMKRLRAVLNPAPAAGRRSRLMACGLGSLIAALAGAGTLAVAAEREAVTIFKAIAPAIGSKPAGLHMGRPDTAAEAMRLDEPLSTVDQGTDTRTLLNGAPLPEGLPMWAVAAGRVDIRTGETGVREVDLILPFTGRTPVSVNGRRMPAGFPASGIIGGAVERVDVVGDHVMYTLKPEADVRRDRMNARRDQGLARMAAGSAQATLSPEQQARYRNPTAREYQALCASSDPGDDGFCSGVMFAQMQGRSLCLPADLDHGSDAVRAAALSDLVARGKAEIARGPIRSGDGPGDVARAALARAYPCNAAQADPSDRAVHSRPEIVPVNGDQRGITPADAVDVSQVQADKPDQGPRAAIAPAPSTESEFLAERRAEREAARRASPNESGLRLPGWPRPDRPTSRDPFAYERRAADPQNRGVPRG
;
A
#
# COMPACT_ATOMS: atom_id res chain seq x y z
N MET A 1 -20.25 33.87 6.59
CA MET A 1 -19.96 33.27 5.25
C MET A 1 -20.67 31.93 5.13
N GLY A 2 -21.24 31.62 3.96
CA GLY A 2 -21.92 30.34 3.74
C GLY A 2 -20.94 29.16 3.57
N THR A 3 -21.41 27.94 3.82
CA THR A 3 -20.68 26.69 3.49
C THR A 3 -20.08 26.65 2.08
N PRO A 4 -20.77 27.08 1.00
CA PRO A 4 -20.18 27.06 -0.35
C PRO A 4 -19.00 28.04 -0.50
N ASP A 5 -19.01 29.17 0.20
CA ASP A 5 -17.93 30.16 0.14
C ASP A 5 -16.65 29.64 0.81
N LEU A 6 -16.81 28.99 1.97
CA LEU A 6 -15.70 28.33 2.68
C LEU A 6 -15.08 27.21 1.83
N LEU A 7 -15.91 26.41 1.15
CA LEU A 7 -15.42 25.39 0.22
C LEU A 7 -14.69 26.02 -0.97
N ALA A 8 -15.23 27.11 -1.55
CA ALA A 8 -14.60 27.81 -2.67
C ALA A 8 -13.24 28.43 -2.29
N LEU A 9 -13.13 29.01 -1.10
CA LEU A 9 -11.88 29.53 -0.52
C LEU A 9 -10.88 28.40 -0.25
N SER A 10 -11.32 27.28 0.33
CA SER A 10 -10.46 26.12 0.57
C SER A 10 -9.88 25.54 -0.72
N LEU A 11 -10.67 25.53 -1.79
CA LEU A 11 -10.22 25.12 -3.14
C LEU A 11 -9.24 26.14 -3.73
N GLY A 12 -9.44 27.44 -3.50
CA GLY A 12 -8.48 28.48 -3.89
C GLY A 12 -7.13 28.29 -3.18
N LEU A 13 -7.16 28.08 -1.86
CA LEU A 13 -5.98 27.83 -1.04
C LEU A 13 -5.24 26.56 -1.49
N SER A 14 -5.97 25.50 -1.85
CA SER A 14 -5.40 24.26 -2.41
C SER A 14 -4.54 24.51 -3.65
N VAL A 15 -4.97 25.39 -4.56
CA VAL A 15 -4.20 25.74 -5.77
C VAL A 15 -2.90 26.47 -5.41
N ILE A 16 -2.95 27.40 -4.45
CA ILE A 16 -1.76 28.13 -3.98
C ILE A 16 -0.77 27.15 -3.33
N VAL A 17 -1.25 26.27 -2.46
CA VAL A 17 -0.43 25.23 -1.82
C VAL A 17 0.20 24.30 -2.86
N ALA A 18 -0.52 23.94 -3.93
CA ALA A 18 0.03 23.16 -5.02
C ALA A 18 1.11 23.88 -5.81
N ALA A 19 0.94 25.18 -6.08
CA ALA A 19 1.94 25.99 -6.75
C ALA A 19 3.22 26.11 -5.91
N LEU A 20 3.09 26.32 -4.59
CA LEU A 20 4.20 26.33 -3.64
C LEU A 20 4.89 24.97 -3.56
N GLY A 21 4.13 23.88 -3.48
CA GLY A 21 4.66 22.52 -3.50
C GLY A 21 5.43 22.22 -4.80
N TRP A 22 4.93 22.68 -5.94
CA TRP A 22 5.63 22.55 -7.22
C TRP A 22 6.93 23.36 -7.28
N ALA A 23 6.90 24.62 -6.85
CA ALA A 23 8.08 25.49 -6.81
C ALA A 23 9.15 24.93 -5.85
N GLY A 24 8.72 24.45 -4.67
CA GLY A 24 9.61 23.80 -3.71
C GLY A 24 10.21 22.51 -4.25
N GLY A 25 9.41 21.67 -4.92
CA GLY A 25 9.91 20.48 -5.62
C GLY A 25 10.96 20.80 -6.67
N ARG A 26 10.74 21.84 -7.49
CA ARG A 26 11.73 22.34 -8.46
C ARG A 26 12.99 22.89 -7.80
N GLY A 27 12.87 23.59 -6.67
CA GLY A 27 14.01 24.07 -5.89
C GLY A 27 14.87 22.92 -5.39
N VAL A 28 14.26 21.90 -4.80
CA VAL A 28 14.97 20.69 -4.32
C VAL A 28 15.60 19.93 -5.47
N GLU A 29 14.96 19.83 -6.63
CA GLU A 29 15.57 19.21 -7.83
C GLU A 29 16.86 19.91 -8.28
N ARG A 30 16.99 21.22 -8.07
CA ARG A 30 18.20 21.98 -8.40
C ARG A 30 19.28 21.84 -7.34
N LEU A 31 18.87 21.79 -6.07
CA LEU A 31 19.79 21.81 -4.92
C LEU A 31 20.28 20.42 -4.50
N SER A 32 19.54 19.36 -4.85
CA SER A 32 19.84 18.01 -4.40
C SER A 32 19.79 17.00 -5.54
N ALA A 33 20.91 16.31 -5.74
CA ALA A 33 20.99 15.18 -6.66
C ALA A 33 20.43 13.87 -6.05
N ASP A 34 20.23 13.81 -4.73
CA ASP A 34 19.70 12.64 -4.03
C ASP A 34 18.28 12.29 -4.51
N PRO A 35 18.07 11.11 -5.13
CA PRO A 35 16.76 10.72 -5.67
C PRO A 35 15.74 10.38 -4.57
N ARG A 36 16.19 9.91 -3.39
CA ARG A 36 15.28 9.58 -2.28
C ARG A 36 14.67 10.83 -1.68
N LEU A 37 15.45 11.90 -1.55
CA LEU A 37 14.95 13.19 -1.08
C LEU A 37 13.94 13.77 -2.08
N ARG A 38 14.22 13.67 -3.39
CA ARG A 38 13.32 14.14 -4.44
C ARG A 38 11.99 13.41 -4.45
N ASP A 39 11.98 12.08 -4.29
CA ASP A 39 10.73 11.31 -4.19
C ASP A 39 9.90 11.75 -2.98
N ARG A 40 10.52 11.91 -1.80
CA ARG A 40 9.81 12.38 -0.59
C ARG A 40 9.21 13.77 -0.76
N VAL A 41 9.96 14.70 -1.36
CA VAL A 41 9.49 16.07 -1.58
C VAL A 41 8.35 16.11 -2.60
N TRP A 42 8.45 15.36 -3.70
CA TRP A 42 7.36 15.27 -4.68
C TRP A 42 6.13 14.53 -4.12
N ALA A 43 6.32 13.53 -3.25
CA ALA A 43 5.23 12.89 -2.52
C ALA A 43 4.51 13.89 -1.60
N ALA A 44 5.26 14.69 -0.83
CA ALA A 44 4.70 15.73 0.02
C ALA A 44 3.96 16.80 -0.80
N ALA A 45 4.57 17.29 -1.88
CA ALA A 45 3.96 18.28 -2.79
C ALA A 45 2.64 17.80 -3.43
N LEU A 46 2.46 16.47 -3.56
CA LEU A 46 1.22 15.88 -4.07
C LEU A 46 0.12 15.77 -2.99
N ILE A 47 0.49 15.63 -1.72
CA ILE A 47 -0.45 15.46 -0.60
C ILE A 47 -0.88 16.82 -0.02
N LEU A 48 0.06 17.76 0.11
CA LEU A 48 -0.16 19.09 0.70
C LEU A 48 -1.41 19.83 0.17
N PRO A 49 -1.70 19.85 -1.15
CA PRO A 49 -2.89 20.54 -1.67
C PRO A 49 -4.22 19.96 -1.22
N ALA A 50 -4.25 18.70 -0.76
CA ALA A 50 -5.46 18.08 -0.25
C ALA A 50 -5.76 18.50 1.20
N LEU A 51 -4.80 19.06 1.93
CA LEU A 51 -4.98 19.42 3.34
C LEU A 51 -6.01 20.54 3.55
N PRO A 52 -6.02 21.66 2.81
CA PRO A 52 -7.02 22.71 3.02
C PRO A 52 -8.48 22.25 2.90
N PRO A 53 -8.92 21.58 1.80
CA PRO A 53 -10.31 21.13 1.72
C PRO A 53 -10.62 20.06 2.77
N LEU A 54 -9.68 19.16 3.08
CA LEU A 54 -9.88 18.13 4.11
C LEU A 54 -10.06 18.77 5.50
N ALA A 55 -9.23 19.76 5.84
CA ALA A 55 -9.33 20.48 7.09
C ALA A 55 -10.63 21.30 7.19
N VAL A 56 -11.04 21.97 6.11
CA VAL A 56 -12.34 22.67 6.08
C VAL A 56 -13.51 21.68 6.19
N SER A 57 -13.46 20.53 5.50
CA SER A 57 -14.48 19.48 5.65
C SER A 57 -14.54 18.92 7.07
N LEU A 58 -13.39 18.65 7.70
CA LEU A 58 -13.33 18.23 9.11
C LEU A 58 -13.89 19.31 10.04
N LEU A 59 -13.59 20.58 9.77
CA LEU A 59 -14.10 21.68 10.56
C LEU A 59 -15.61 21.86 10.39
N LEU A 60 -16.14 21.64 9.20
CA LEU A 60 -17.59 21.62 8.95
C LEU A 60 -18.29 20.46 9.66
N LEU A 61 -17.61 19.34 9.92
CA LEU A 61 -18.12 18.25 10.75
C LEU A 61 -18.10 18.58 12.25
N THR A 62 -17.34 19.59 12.69
CA THR A 62 -17.42 20.07 14.06
C THR A 62 -18.59 21.05 14.24
N PRO A 63 -19.37 20.94 15.33
CA PRO A 63 -20.46 21.87 15.61
C PRO A 63 -19.94 23.31 15.64
N ALA A 64 -20.75 24.26 15.17
CA ALA A 64 -20.36 25.67 15.19
C ALA A 64 -20.08 26.10 16.64
N PRO A 65 -19.01 26.87 16.89
CA PRO A 65 -18.73 27.37 18.22
C PRO A 65 -19.90 28.24 18.70
N VAL A 66 -20.55 27.82 19.78
CA VAL A 66 -21.61 28.60 20.43
C VAL A 66 -20.93 29.66 21.27
N ARG A 67 -21.12 30.93 20.90
CA ARG A 67 -20.79 32.04 21.80
C ARG A 67 -22.04 32.37 22.60
N GLU A 68 -22.01 32.04 23.89
CA GLU A 68 -22.97 32.58 24.84
C GLU A 68 -22.65 34.06 25.01
N ILE A 69 -23.47 34.91 24.39
CA ILE A 69 -23.46 36.33 24.72
C ILE A 69 -24.15 36.41 26.08
N ALA A 70 -23.38 36.62 27.14
CA ALA A 70 -23.95 37.01 28.42
C ALA A 70 -24.82 38.25 28.15
N PRO A 71 -26.13 38.22 28.44
CA PRO A 71 -26.92 39.43 28.35
C PRO A 71 -26.19 40.50 29.18
N PRO A 72 -26.07 41.75 28.70
CA PRO A 72 -25.48 42.81 29.48
C PRO A 72 -26.18 42.76 30.83
N SER A 73 -25.46 42.36 31.87
CA SER A 73 -25.98 42.31 33.22
C SER A 73 -26.41 43.74 33.50
N ALA A 74 -27.73 43.94 33.51
CA ALA A 74 -28.36 45.20 33.84
C ALA A 74 -28.14 45.46 35.33
N GLY A 75 -26.88 45.74 35.69
CA GLY A 75 -26.54 46.55 36.84
C GLY A 75 -26.87 48.00 36.49
N PHE A 76 -28.17 48.28 36.30
CA PHE A 76 -28.68 49.62 36.52
C PHE A 76 -28.55 49.88 38.03
N THR A 77 -27.35 50.25 38.46
CA THR A 77 -27.26 51.23 39.53
C THR A 77 -27.47 52.57 38.84
N ALA A 78 -28.63 53.15 39.09
CA ALA A 78 -28.91 54.53 38.72
C ALA A 78 -28.02 55.44 39.57
N ASP A 79 -26.74 55.53 39.24
CA ASP A 79 -25.91 56.64 39.69
C ASP A 79 -25.57 57.50 38.47
N LEU A 80 -26.24 58.65 38.43
CA LEU A 80 -25.86 59.79 37.64
C LEU A 80 -24.44 60.22 38.02
N VAL A 81 -23.44 59.70 37.31
CA VAL A 81 -22.13 60.33 37.24
C VAL A 81 -21.85 60.66 35.78
N THR A 82 -22.15 61.91 35.43
CA THR A 82 -21.57 62.62 34.29
C THR A 82 -20.06 62.69 34.49
N SER A 83 -19.33 61.67 34.02
CA SER A 83 -17.90 61.77 33.75
C SER A 83 -17.67 61.36 32.30
N PRO A 84 -17.22 62.29 31.43
CA PRO A 84 -16.78 61.93 30.09
C PRO A 84 -15.49 61.11 30.25
N ILE A 85 -15.60 59.80 30.20
CA ILE A 85 -14.45 58.96 29.93
C ILE A 85 -14.17 59.16 28.45
N ASP A 86 -13.24 60.06 28.17
CA ASP A 86 -12.54 60.17 26.90
C ASP A 86 -11.87 58.83 26.60
N PHE A 87 -12.63 57.93 25.98
CA PHE A 87 -12.03 56.92 25.13
C PHE A 87 -11.36 57.70 24.00
N VAL A 88 -10.05 57.90 24.14
CA VAL A 88 -9.15 58.20 23.02
C VAL A 88 -9.22 57.00 22.10
N ALA A 89 -10.28 56.94 21.30
CA ALA A 89 -10.30 56.20 20.07
C ALA A 89 -9.20 56.84 19.24
N VAL A 90 -8.03 56.20 19.23
CA VAL A 90 -6.99 56.48 18.25
C VAL A 90 -7.64 56.20 16.90
N ALA A 91 -8.19 57.25 16.30
CA ALA A 91 -8.72 57.22 14.96
C ALA A 91 -7.54 56.77 14.08
N PRO A 92 -7.66 55.65 13.35
CA PRO A 92 -6.60 55.24 12.44
C PRO A 92 -6.39 56.40 11.47
N SER A 93 -5.21 57.01 11.57
CA SER A 93 -4.74 58.09 10.72
C SER A 93 -5.12 57.79 9.28
N ALA A 94 -5.83 58.73 8.65
CA ALA A 94 -6.31 58.67 7.28
C ALA A 94 -5.18 58.21 6.33
N GLY A 95 -5.13 56.90 6.08
CA GLY A 95 -4.49 56.35 4.91
C GLY A 95 -5.23 56.88 3.67
N PRO A 96 -4.58 56.87 2.49
CA PRO A 96 -5.15 57.42 1.27
C PRO A 96 -6.59 56.94 1.11
N LEU A 97 -7.50 57.88 0.86
CA LEU A 97 -8.91 57.66 0.56
C LEU A 97 -9.02 56.60 -0.54
N PHE A 98 -9.12 55.35 -0.12
CA PHE A 98 -9.52 54.26 -0.98
C PHE A 98 -10.99 54.54 -1.30
N ASP A 99 -11.24 54.98 -2.53
CA ASP A 99 -12.59 55.07 -3.05
C ASP A 99 -13.18 53.65 -3.01
N ALA A 100 -13.98 53.41 -1.98
CA ALA A 100 -14.61 52.12 -1.73
C ALA A 100 -15.40 51.66 -2.95
N THR A 101 -15.96 52.60 -3.73
CA THR A 101 -16.71 52.27 -4.94
C THR A 101 -15.80 51.81 -6.08
N ALA A 102 -14.67 52.48 -6.32
CA ALA A 102 -13.68 52.03 -7.30
C ALA A 102 -13.08 50.66 -6.92
N SER A 103 -12.81 50.44 -5.64
CA SER A 103 -12.35 49.14 -5.14
C SER A 103 -13.41 48.04 -5.30
N ALA A 104 -14.69 48.35 -5.08
CA ALA A 104 -15.79 47.41 -5.27
C ALA A 104 -15.94 47.00 -6.75
N TRP A 105 -15.86 47.95 -7.68
CA TRP A 105 -15.90 47.64 -9.12
C TRP A 105 -14.67 46.84 -9.58
N ALA A 106 -13.48 47.17 -9.07
CA ALA A 106 -12.27 46.40 -9.36
C ALA A 106 -12.38 44.96 -8.84
N LEU A 107 -12.88 44.77 -7.61
CA LEU A 107 -13.13 43.44 -7.03
C LEU A 107 -14.19 42.67 -7.81
N LEU A 108 -15.28 43.32 -8.23
CA LEU A 108 -16.31 42.71 -9.06
C LEU A 108 -15.76 42.28 -10.43
N GLY A 109 -14.95 43.13 -11.07
CA GLY A 109 -14.28 42.82 -12.33
C GLY A 109 -13.34 41.62 -12.21
N VAL A 110 -12.53 41.57 -11.15
CA VAL A 110 -11.67 40.41 -10.84
C VAL A 110 -12.50 39.17 -10.57
N ALA A 111 -13.60 39.27 -9.83
CA ALA A 111 -14.50 38.15 -9.53
C ALA A 111 -15.17 37.59 -10.80
N ILE A 112 -15.64 38.45 -11.71
CA ILE A 112 -16.22 38.05 -13.01
C ILE A 112 -15.15 37.36 -13.86
N LEU A 113 -13.94 37.93 -13.95
CA LEU A 113 -12.84 37.35 -14.73
C LEU A 113 -12.45 35.96 -14.19
N LEU A 114 -12.30 35.82 -12.87
CA LEU A 114 -12.00 34.54 -12.23
C LEU A 114 -13.12 33.51 -12.43
N SER A 115 -14.39 33.96 -12.41
CA SER A 115 -15.55 33.12 -12.67
C SER A 115 -15.57 32.62 -14.11
N LEU A 116 -15.28 33.48 -15.09
CA LEU A 116 -15.16 33.10 -16.50
C LEU A 116 -14.00 32.13 -16.74
N VAL A 117 -12.84 32.37 -16.12
CA VAL A 117 -11.69 31.45 -16.18
C VAL A 117 -12.04 30.09 -15.57
N ARG A 118 -12.75 30.07 -14.44
CA ARG A 118 -13.25 28.82 -13.82
C ARG A 118 -14.25 28.11 -14.72
N LEU A 119 -15.20 28.83 -15.32
CA LEU A 119 -16.22 28.26 -16.20
C LEU A 119 -15.60 27.68 -17.49
N ALA A 120 -14.64 28.39 -18.08
CA ALA A 120 -13.86 27.89 -19.22
C ALA A 120 -13.03 26.65 -18.84
N ALA A 121 -12.38 26.65 -17.68
CA ALA A 121 -11.66 25.48 -17.18
C ALA A 121 -12.60 24.28 -16.94
N LEU A 122 -13.80 24.52 -16.40
CA LEU A 122 -14.81 23.50 -16.15
C LEU A 122 -15.37 22.95 -17.48
N ALA A 123 -15.60 23.79 -18.48
CA ALA A 123 -16.01 23.38 -19.82
C ALA A 123 -14.93 22.54 -20.52
N LEU A 124 -13.66 22.94 -20.44
CA LEU A 124 -12.54 22.15 -20.97
C LEU A 124 -12.41 20.79 -20.26
N ARG A 125 -12.65 20.75 -18.94
CA ARG A 125 -12.66 19.52 -18.15
C ARG A 125 -13.83 18.61 -18.52
N ALA A 126 -15.03 19.17 -18.66
CA ALA A 126 -16.21 18.42 -19.10
C ALA A 126 -15.95 17.80 -20.48
N ARG A 127 -15.40 18.57 -21.43
CA ARG A 127 -14.98 18.05 -22.74
C ARG A 127 -13.93 16.95 -22.64
N ARG A 128 -12.93 17.09 -21.75
CA ARG A 128 -11.90 16.06 -21.56
C ARG A 128 -12.50 14.79 -20.92
N LEU A 129 -13.38 14.94 -19.94
CA LEU A 129 -14.07 13.81 -19.31
C LEU A 129 -14.95 13.07 -20.32
N LEU A 130 -15.72 13.80 -21.14
CA LEU A 130 -16.51 13.22 -22.23
C LEU A 130 -15.60 12.44 -23.20
N ARG A 131 -14.47 13.03 -23.64
CA ARG A 131 -13.51 12.29 -24.47
C ARG A 131 -12.95 11.04 -23.79
N ILE A 132 -12.70 11.07 -22.48
CA ILE A 132 -12.23 9.88 -21.74
C ILE A 132 -13.34 8.82 -21.69
N ILE A 133 -14.59 9.23 -21.46
CA ILE A 133 -15.75 8.32 -21.46
C ILE A 133 -15.95 7.69 -22.85
N ASP A 134 -15.78 8.49 -23.91
CA ASP A 134 -15.87 8.05 -25.30
C ASP A 134 -14.72 7.10 -25.68
N GLN A 135 -13.52 7.34 -25.13
CA GLN A 135 -12.34 6.49 -25.34
C GLN A 135 -12.27 5.29 -24.39
N ALA A 136 -13.17 5.21 -23.40
CA ALA A 136 -13.14 4.15 -22.42
C ALA A 136 -13.62 2.84 -23.07
N GLN A 137 -12.71 1.87 -23.13
CA GLN A 137 -12.98 0.57 -23.74
C GLN A 137 -13.65 -0.36 -22.73
N ALA A 138 -14.36 -1.36 -23.25
CA ALA A 138 -14.85 -2.44 -22.43
C ALA A 138 -13.66 -3.13 -21.73
N PRO A 139 -13.77 -3.47 -20.43
CA PRO A 139 -12.74 -4.18 -19.73
C PRO A 139 -12.50 -5.54 -20.35
N SER A 140 -11.25 -6.00 -20.28
CA SER A 140 -10.94 -7.38 -20.65
C SER A 140 -11.89 -8.32 -19.90
N PRO A 141 -12.31 -9.45 -20.51
CA PRO A 141 -13.28 -10.36 -19.89
C PRO A 141 -12.82 -10.87 -18.52
N ALA A 142 -11.51 -10.98 -18.28
CA ALA A 142 -10.96 -11.35 -16.98
C ALA A 142 -11.24 -10.28 -15.90
N VAL A 143 -11.07 -8.98 -16.23
CA VAL A 143 -11.35 -7.87 -15.31
C VAL A 143 -12.86 -7.73 -15.09
N ALA A 144 -13.66 -7.89 -16.14
CA ALA A 144 -15.12 -7.89 -16.02
C ALA A 144 -15.60 -9.00 -15.08
N ALA A 145 -15.13 -10.24 -15.28
CA ALA A 145 -15.48 -11.38 -14.44
C ALA A 145 -15.04 -11.20 -12.98
N MET A 146 -13.86 -10.63 -12.74
CA MET A 146 -13.37 -10.32 -11.38
C MET A 146 -14.26 -9.29 -10.68
N VAL A 147 -14.68 -8.23 -11.39
CA VAL A 147 -15.57 -7.19 -10.82
C VAL A 147 -16.95 -7.76 -10.54
N GLU A 148 -17.47 -8.58 -11.45
CA GLU A 148 -18.77 -9.23 -11.28
C GLU A 148 -18.75 -10.24 -10.13
N ASP A 149 -17.67 -11.01 -10.00
CA ASP A 149 -17.47 -11.90 -8.86
C ASP A 149 -17.37 -11.12 -7.54
N ALA A 150 -16.61 -10.02 -7.50
CA ALA A 150 -16.55 -9.15 -6.32
C ALA A 150 -17.91 -8.53 -5.99
N ALA A 151 -18.68 -8.08 -6.99
CA ALA A 151 -20.01 -7.52 -6.79
C ALA A 151 -21.00 -8.57 -6.24
N ARG A 152 -20.94 -9.81 -6.75
CA ARG A 152 -21.71 -10.95 -6.20
C ARG A 152 -21.33 -11.24 -4.76
N HIS A 153 -20.03 -11.24 -4.44
CA HIS A 153 -19.55 -11.41 -3.06
C HIS A 153 -19.96 -10.28 -2.12
N LEU A 154 -20.27 -9.09 -2.65
CA LEU A 154 -20.75 -7.94 -1.87
C LEU A 154 -22.28 -7.79 -1.92
N ALA A 155 -23.00 -8.67 -2.62
CA ALA A 155 -24.44 -8.59 -2.87
C ALA A 155 -24.89 -7.23 -3.46
N ILE A 156 -24.04 -6.61 -4.28
CA ILE A 156 -24.35 -5.38 -5.01
C ILE A 156 -24.49 -5.67 -6.50
N ARG A 157 -25.28 -4.85 -7.21
CA ARG A 157 -25.35 -4.92 -8.67
C ARG A 157 -23.96 -4.64 -9.25
N PRO A 158 -23.45 -5.46 -10.18
CA PRO A 158 -22.12 -5.27 -10.75
C PRO A 158 -22.01 -3.88 -11.38
N PRO A 159 -21.03 -3.06 -10.96
CA PRO A 159 -20.86 -1.72 -11.52
C PRO A 159 -20.38 -1.82 -12.97
N LEU A 160 -20.82 -0.87 -13.81
CA LEU A 160 -20.33 -0.77 -15.19
C LEU A 160 -18.88 -0.29 -15.15
N VAL A 161 -17.94 -1.22 -15.30
CA VAL A 161 -16.52 -0.90 -15.36
C VAL A 161 -16.14 -0.62 -16.80
N ARG A 162 -15.48 0.52 -17.02
CA ARG A 162 -14.74 0.79 -18.25
C ARG A 162 -13.30 1.08 -17.90
N VAL A 163 -12.38 0.61 -18.73
CA VAL A 163 -10.96 0.86 -18.57
C VAL A 163 -10.49 1.78 -19.68
N SER A 164 -9.72 2.79 -19.29
CA SER A 164 -8.94 3.57 -20.22
C SER A 164 -7.52 3.60 -19.69
N ALA A 165 -6.54 3.42 -20.58
CA ALA A 165 -5.13 3.54 -20.27
C ALA A 165 -4.77 4.95 -19.73
N THR A 166 -5.67 5.93 -19.87
CA THR A 166 -5.51 7.32 -19.40
C THR A 166 -6.30 7.63 -18.13
N ALA A 167 -7.05 6.68 -17.56
CA ALA A 167 -8.08 6.93 -16.53
C ALA A 167 -7.66 7.20 -15.06
N PRO A 168 -6.42 6.97 -14.55
CA PRO A 168 -6.17 7.26 -13.12
C PRO A 168 -6.24 8.75 -12.76
N GLU A 169 -6.51 9.65 -13.71
CA GLU A 169 -6.53 11.11 -13.58
C GLU A 169 -7.86 11.72 -13.11
N ALA A 170 -8.99 11.02 -13.23
CA ALA A 170 -10.32 11.66 -13.14
C ALA A 170 -10.64 12.31 -11.78
N LEU A 171 -10.24 11.70 -10.66
CA LEU A 171 -10.54 12.23 -9.31
C LEU A 171 -9.61 13.38 -8.86
N LEU A 172 -8.49 13.60 -9.55
CA LEU A 172 -7.59 14.74 -9.27
C LEU A 172 -7.57 15.78 -10.42
N ALA A 173 -8.51 15.67 -11.36
CA ALA A 173 -8.62 16.55 -12.53
C ALA A 173 -8.86 18.04 -12.18
N VAL A 174 -9.17 18.35 -10.91
CA VAL A 174 -9.40 19.72 -10.44
C VAL A 174 -8.10 20.54 -10.37
N ASN A 175 -6.93 19.90 -10.30
CA ASN A 175 -5.65 20.59 -10.23
C ASN A 175 -4.77 20.28 -11.46
N PRO A 176 -4.55 21.25 -12.37
CA PRO A 176 -3.78 21.04 -13.60
C PRO A 176 -2.30 20.68 -13.33
N LEU A 177 -1.80 20.93 -12.11
CA LEU A 177 -0.44 20.56 -11.72
C LEU A 177 -0.33 19.09 -11.30
N VAL A 178 -1.41 18.42 -10.92
CA VAL A 178 -1.33 17.05 -10.38
C VAL A 178 -0.78 16.04 -11.39
N PRO A 179 -1.15 16.03 -12.68
CA PRO A 179 -0.52 15.15 -13.67
C PRO A 179 1.00 15.39 -13.75
N VAL A 180 1.43 16.65 -13.70
CA VAL A 180 2.86 17.02 -13.70
C VAL A 180 3.54 16.55 -12.42
N LEU A 181 2.94 16.77 -11.25
CA LEU A 181 3.45 16.31 -9.95
C LEU A 181 3.55 14.78 -9.90
N ARG A 182 2.56 14.06 -10.44
CA ARG A 182 2.58 12.59 -10.54
C ARG A 182 3.67 12.09 -11.46
N ALA A 183 3.80 12.67 -12.66
CA ALA A 183 4.86 12.31 -13.59
C ALA A 183 6.25 12.55 -12.98
N ARG A 184 6.42 13.67 -12.27
CA ARG A 184 7.66 14.00 -11.57
C ARG A 184 7.96 13.06 -10.41
N ARG A 185 6.95 12.73 -9.60
CA ARG A 185 7.08 11.75 -8.51
C ARG A 185 7.41 10.36 -9.06
N ALA A 186 6.73 9.91 -10.11
CA ALA A 186 7.00 8.62 -10.74
C ALA A 186 8.46 8.54 -11.23
N ALA A 187 8.94 9.57 -11.92
CA ALA A 187 10.33 9.65 -12.34
C ALA A 187 11.32 9.66 -11.15
N ALA A 188 11.04 10.42 -10.09
CA ALA A 188 11.87 10.45 -8.89
C ALA A 188 11.89 9.08 -8.16
N ARG A 189 10.76 8.37 -8.15
CA ARG A 189 10.63 7.04 -7.56
C ARG A 189 11.42 5.99 -8.34
N GLU A 190 11.36 6.01 -9.66
CA GLU A 190 12.20 5.15 -10.51
C GLU A 190 13.69 5.40 -10.23
N GLU A 191 14.13 6.66 -10.20
CA GLU A 191 15.51 7.00 -9.85
C GLU A 191 15.90 6.53 -8.43
N ALA A 192 14.99 6.59 -7.46
CA ALA A 192 15.22 6.13 -6.10
C ALA A 192 15.32 4.61 -6.01
N CYS A 193 14.51 3.88 -6.78
CA CYS A 193 14.60 2.42 -6.91
C CYS A 193 15.91 2.01 -7.57
N ASP A 194 16.34 2.67 -8.64
CA ASP A 194 17.62 2.41 -9.30
C ASP A 194 18.79 2.62 -8.31
N ALA A 195 18.75 3.71 -7.54
CA ALA A 195 19.76 4.00 -6.52
C ALA A 195 19.78 2.96 -5.38
N LEU A 196 18.62 2.44 -4.98
CA LEU A 196 18.50 1.40 -3.96
C LEU A 196 19.02 0.05 -4.49
N ALA A 197 18.64 -0.34 -5.69
CA ALA A 197 19.11 -1.56 -6.35
C ALA A 197 20.63 -1.58 -6.56
N LEU A 198 21.23 -0.40 -6.76
CA LEU A 198 22.68 -0.25 -6.98
C LEU A 198 23.43 0.22 -5.73
N THR A 199 22.84 0.18 -4.54
CA THR A 199 23.56 0.56 -3.32
C THR A 199 24.71 -0.42 -3.07
N GLY A 200 25.95 0.08 -2.96
CA GLY A 200 27.15 -0.76 -2.80
C GLY A 200 27.67 -1.43 -4.08
N ALA A 201 26.95 -1.31 -5.21
CA ALA A 201 27.37 -1.92 -6.47
C ALA A 201 28.61 -1.23 -7.06
N GLY A 202 29.57 -2.05 -7.52
CA GLY A 202 30.75 -1.61 -8.26
C GLY A 202 30.44 -1.09 -9.67
N PRO A 203 31.41 -0.47 -10.37
CA PRO A 203 31.20 0.17 -11.68
C PRO A 203 30.77 -0.81 -12.78
N GLU A 204 31.22 -2.07 -12.73
CA GLU A 204 30.86 -3.08 -13.73
C GLU A 204 29.39 -3.49 -13.66
N VAL A 205 28.90 -3.77 -12.44
CA VAL A 205 27.48 -4.09 -12.18
C VAL A 205 26.58 -2.93 -12.61
N ARG A 206 27.00 -1.68 -12.36
CA ARG A 206 26.27 -0.49 -12.82
C ARG A 206 26.20 -0.38 -14.34
N ARG A 207 27.29 -0.72 -15.06
CA ARG A 207 27.28 -0.76 -16.53
C ARG A 207 26.39 -1.87 -17.07
N ALA A 208 26.41 -3.05 -16.45
CA ALA A 208 25.52 -4.15 -16.81
C ALA A 208 24.05 -3.75 -16.61
N TYR A 209 23.72 -3.15 -15.47
CA TYR A 209 22.39 -2.61 -15.19
C TYR A 209 21.97 -1.49 -16.16
N ALA A 210 22.90 -0.60 -16.54
CA ALA A 210 22.63 0.43 -17.54
C ALA A 210 22.31 -0.17 -18.92
N ARG A 211 22.99 -1.25 -19.32
CA ARG A 211 22.68 -1.97 -20.57
C ARG A 211 21.29 -2.59 -20.54
N SER A 212 20.94 -3.30 -19.47
CA SER A 212 19.60 -3.89 -19.32
C SER A 212 18.50 -2.81 -19.29
N LEU A 213 18.77 -1.65 -18.69
CA LEU A 213 17.84 -0.52 -18.73
C LEU A 213 17.67 0.04 -20.15
N ILE A 214 18.74 0.14 -20.94
CA ILE A 214 18.66 0.58 -22.35
C ILE A 214 17.86 -0.43 -23.19
N GLU A 215 18.10 -1.73 -23.00
CA GLU A 215 17.36 -2.80 -23.69
C GLU A 215 15.87 -2.74 -23.34
N ALA A 216 15.52 -2.68 -22.05
CA ALA A 216 14.12 -2.54 -21.62
C ALA A 216 13.45 -1.27 -22.16
N LEU A 217 14.19 -0.15 -22.25
CA LEU A 217 13.68 1.08 -22.85
C LEU A 217 13.45 0.95 -24.37
N ARG A 218 14.29 0.18 -25.07
CA ARG A 218 14.13 -0.13 -26.50
C ARG A 218 12.93 -1.05 -26.74
N ASP A 219 12.76 -2.07 -25.91
CA ASP A 219 11.64 -3.02 -26.05
C ASP A 219 10.30 -2.34 -25.79
N ARG A 220 10.23 -1.47 -24.77
CA ARG A 220 9.03 -0.69 -24.45
C ARG A 220 8.67 0.33 -25.54
N ALA A 221 9.67 0.78 -26.28
CA ALA A 221 9.55 1.65 -27.43
C ALA A 221 9.04 0.92 -28.69
N GLY A 222 8.49 -0.29 -28.54
CA GLY A 222 8.14 -1.22 -29.62
C GLY A 222 7.35 -0.65 -30.80
N PRO A 223 7.18 -1.46 -31.86
CA PRO A 223 6.78 -1.02 -33.21
C PRO A 223 5.38 -0.38 -33.34
N GLN A 224 4.60 -0.30 -32.26
CA GLN A 224 3.21 0.15 -32.29
C GLN A 224 3.00 1.67 -32.13
N THR A 225 4.03 2.45 -31.78
CA THR A 225 3.95 3.92 -31.90
C THR A 225 4.21 4.32 -33.35
N SER A 226 3.20 4.11 -34.19
CA SER A 226 2.92 4.75 -35.48
C SER A 226 4.14 5.10 -36.35
N GLY A 227 4.55 4.17 -37.23
CA GLY A 227 5.32 4.52 -38.42
C GLY A 227 6.79 4.87 -38.16
N GLY A 228 7.56 3.83 -37.85
CA GLY A 228 8.96 3.66 -38.24
C GLY A 228 9.87 4.89 -38.14
N LEU A 229 10.49 5.08 -36.98
CA LEU A 229 11.89 5.50 -36.85
C LEU A 229 12.33 5.23 -35.39
N PRO A 230 13.14 4.18 -35.11
CA PRO A 230 13.65 3.90 -33.76
C PRO A 230 14.51 5.05 -33.16
N ALA A 231 14.85 6.05 -33.96
CA ALA A 231 15.49 7.29 -33.50
C ALA A 231 14.55 8.21 -32.69
N LEU A 232 13.22 8.12 -32.87
CA LEU A 232 12.26 9.06 -32.26
C LEU A 232 11.91 8.74 -30.81
N THR A 233 12.23 7.53 -30.34
CA THR A 233 12.07 7.15 -28.91
C THR A 233 13.04 7.91 -28.01
N PHE A 234 14.07 8.51 -28.61
CA PHE A 234 14.99 9.45 -27.98
C PHE A 234 14.71 10.92 -28.34
N THR A 235 13.58 11.27 -28.96
CA THR A 235 13.23 12.67 -29.26
C THR A 235 11.89 13.04 -28.61
N GLY A 236 11.89 13.20 -27.29
CA GLY A 236 10.69 13.62 -26.55
C GLY A 236 10.97 13.90 -25.09
N ALA A 237 9.96 14.36 -24.35
CA ALA A 237 10.08 14.66 -22.92
C ALA A 237 10.60 13.46 -22.09
N GLY A 238 10.30 12.23 -22.53
CA GLY A 238 10.83 10.98 -21.94
C GLY A 238 12.33 10.72 -22.16
N ARG A 239 12.97 11.33 -23.17
CA ARG A 239 14.43 11.21 -23.38
C ARG A 239 15.19 11.80 -22.20
N THR A 240 14.73 12.96 -21.73
CA THR A 240 15.42 13.69 -20.65
C THR A 240 15.41 12.90 -19.35
N THR A 241 14.33 12.18 -19.05
CA THR A 241 14.23 11.34 -17.85
C THR A 241 15.04 10.06 -17.98
N ALA A 242 14.97 9.36 -19.12
CA ALA A 242 15.78 8.17 -19.37
C ALA A 242 17.29 8.45 -19.32
N MET A 243 17.74 9.56 -19.93
CA MET A 243 19.14 9.98 -19.88
C MET A 243 19.57 10.39 -18.47
N LYS A 244 18.69 11.05 -17.72
CA LYS A 244 18.96 11.40 -16.32
C LYS A 244 19.11 10.14 -15.45
N ARG A 245 18.27 9.13 -15.66
CA ARG A 245 18.37 7.82 -14.98
C ARG A 245 19.68 7.12 -15.31
N LEU A 246 20.03 6.99 -16.60
CA LEU A 246 21.30 6.37 -17.02
C LEU A 246 22.52 7.12 -16.47
N ARG A 247 22.47 8.46 -16.45
CA ARG A 247 23.53 9.26 -15.84
C ARG A 247 23.63 9.00 -14.33
N ALA A 248 22.51 8.90 -13.62
CA ALA A 248 22.48 8.63 -12.19
C ALA A 248 22.94 7.20 -11.83
N VAL A 249 22.64 6.21 -12.68
CA VAL A 249 23.12 4.83 -12.55
C VAL A 249 24.65 4.76 -12.68
N LEU A 250 25.18 5.39 -13.72
CA LEU A 250 26.62 5.34 -14.04
C LEU A 250 27.45 6.25 -13.12
N ASN A 251 26.90 7.39 -12.71
CA ASN A 251 27.55 8.37 -11.83
C ASN A 251 26.63 8.62 -10.62
N PRO A 252 26.67 7.74 -9.61
CA PRO A 252 25.83 7.89 -8.43
C PRO A 252 26.17 9.21 -7.74
N ALA A 253 25.15 10.04 -7.53
CA ALA A 253 25.32 11.25 -6.74
C ALA A 253 25.65 10.88 -5.29
N PRO A 254 26.51 11.65 -4.61
CA PRO A 254 26.70 11.49 -3.18
C PRO A 254 25.36 11.68 -2.45
N ALA A 255 25.17 10.94 -1.35
CA ALA A 255 23.96 11.09 -0.53
C ALA A 255 23.77 12.55 -0.11
N ALA A 256 22.52 13.02 -0.05
CA ALA A 256 22.26 14.41 0.33
C ALA A 256 22.89 14.70 1.70
N GLY A 257 23.76 15.71 1.74
CA GLY A 257 24.38 16.18 2.97
C GLY A 257 23.35 16.68 3.97
N ARG A 258 23.73 16.74 5.26
CA ARG A 258 22.85 17.19 6.36
C ARG A 258 22.19 18.54 6.07
N ARG A 259 22.93 19.49 5.47
CA ARG A 259 22.41 20.83 5.11
C ARG A 259 21.26 20.76 4.11
N SER A 260 21.40 19.98 3.03
CA SER A 260 20.34 19.81 2.02
C SER A 260 19.09 19.15 2.62
N ARG A 261 19.27 18.18 3.53
CA ARG A 261 18.16 17.56 4.26
C ARG A 261 17.46 18.58 5.17
N LEU A 262 18.21 19.38 5.92
CA LEU A 262 17.66 20.43 6.78
C LEU A 262 16.91 21.50 5.98
N MET A 263 17.44 21.94 4.83
CA MET A 263 16.74 22.88 3.96
C MET A 263 15.45 22.29 3.39
N ALA A 264 15.46 21.03 2.95
CA ALA A 264 14.25 20.37 2.45
C ALA A 264 13.20 20.20 3.55
N CYS A 265 13.61 19.82 4.77
CA CYS A 265 12.72 19.77 5.92
C CYS A 265 12.18 21.17 6.27
N GLY A 266 13.04 22.18 6.33
CA GLY A 266 12.65 23.56 6.66
C GLY A 266 11.65 24.14 5.65
N LEU A 267 11.87 23.91 4.36
CA LEU A 267 10.93 24.33 3.32
C LEU A 267 9.59 23.59 3.44
N GLY A 268 9.62 22.27 3.71
CA GLY A 268 8.42 21.48 3.95
C GLY A 268 7.62 21.99 5.16
N SER A 269 8.30 22.28 6.27
CA SER A 269 7.70 22.85 7.48
C SER A 269 7.12 24.24 7.23
N LEU A 270 7.81 25.09 6.45
CA LEU A 270 7.30 26.42 6.10
C LEU A 270 6.02 26.34 5.28
N ILE A 271 5.97 25.47 4.24
CA ILE A 271 4.77 25.29 3.42
C ILE A 271 3.61 24.76 4.27
N ALA A 272 3.88 23.79 5.16
CA ALA A 272 2.88 23.25 6.07
C ALA A 272 2.36 24.33 7.05
N ALA A 273 3.23 25.17 7.59
CA ALA A 273 2.87 26.27 8.48
C ALA A 273 2.01 27.32 7.75
N LEU A 274 2.37 27.71 6.53
CA LEU A 274 1.58 28.65 5.71
C LEU A 274 0.19 28.07 5.35
N ALA A 275 0.13 26.79 4.99
CA ALA A 275 -1.14 26.12 4.71
C ALA A 275 -2.01 26.01 5.97
N GLY A 276 -1.41 25.69 7.12
CA GLY A 276 -2.07 25.65 8.41
C GLY A 276 -2.63 27.03 8.81
N ALA A 277 -1.81 28.08 8.72
CA ALA A 277 -2.21 29.45 9.01
C ALA A 277 -3.35 29.92 8.10
N GLY A 278 -3.27 29.64 6.79
CA GLY A 278 -4.35 29.95 5.85
C GLY A 278 -5.65 29.21 6.17
N THR A 279 -5.54 27.96 6.61
CA THR A 279 -6.72 27.16 7.02
C THR A 279 -7.34 27.71 8.30
N LEU A 280 -6.53 28.12 9.28
CA LEU A 280 -7.00 28.75 10.52
C LEU A 280 -7.64 30.12 10.26
N ALA A 281 -7.09 30.91 9.33
CA ALA A 281 -7.68 32.18 8.92
C ALA A 281 -9.07 31.98 8.31
N VAL A 282 -9.23 31.00 7.41
CA VAL A 282 -10.53 30.62 6.83
C VAL A 282 -11.50 30.10 7.90
N ALA A 283 -11.00 29.35 8.88
CA ALA A 283 -11.80 28.85 9.99
C ALA A 283 -12.29 29.98 10.94
N ALA A 284 -11.49 31.02 11.13
CA ALA A 284 -11.83 32.17 11.97
C ALA A 284 -12.98 33.01 11.39
N GLU A 285 -13.21 32.97 10.08
CA GLU A 285 -14.35 33.62 9.42
C GLU A 285 -15.67 32.83 9.55
N ARG A 286 -15.67 31.68 10.24
CA ARG A 286 -16.90 30.93 10.53
C ARG A 286 -17.73 31.71 11.55
N GLU A 287 -18.87 32.19 11.08
CA GLU A 287 -19.84 32.97 11.85
C GLU A 287 -20.27 32.18 13.09
N ALA A 288 -20.03 32.73 14.28
CA ALA A 288 -20.46 32.11 15.52
C ALA A 288 -21.99 32.19 15.60
N VAL A 289 -22.64 31.05 15.81
CA VAL A 289 -24.08 31.04 16.08
C VAL A 289 -24.28 31.63 17.48
N THR A 290 -24.77 32.85 17.55
CA THR A 290 -25.12 33.53 18.80
C THR A 290 -26.47 33.02 19.26
N ILE A 291 -26.49 32.21 20.32
CA ILE A 291 -27.73 31.80 20.98
C ILE A 291 -27.99 32.79 22.11
N PHE A 292 -29.06 33.58 21.97
CA PHE A 292 -29.54 34.40 23.08
C PHE A 292 -30.22 33.48 24.09
N LYS A 293 -29.55 33.25 25.23
CA LYS A 293 -30.15 32.56 26.36
C LYS A 293 -31.20 33.50 26.97
N ALA A 294 -32.45 33.32 26.57
CA ALA A 294 -33.57 34.00 27.21
C ALA A 294 -33.56 33.65 28.70
N ILE A 295 -33.37 34.66 29.55
CA ILE A 295 -33.53 34.51 30.99
C ILE A 295 -35.00 34.17 31.19
N ALA A 296 -35.29 32.92 31.61
CA ALA A 296 -36.63 32.56 32.04
C ALA A 296 -37.03 33.53 33.15
N PRO A 297 -38.19 34.22 33.06
CA PRO A 297 -38.60 35.13 34.10
C PRO A 297 -38.65 34.36 35.41
N ALA A 298 -37.89 34.85 36.40
CA ALA A 298 -37.98 34.36 37.76
C ALA A 298 -39.40 34.66 38.27
N ILE A 299 -40.29 33.68 38.17
CA ILE A 299 -41.61 33.74 38.81
C ILE A 299 -41.34 33.53 40.32
N GLY A 300 -41.01 34.63 40.97
CA GLY A 300 -40.93 34.75 42.42
C GLY A 300 -41.95 35.77 42.89
N SER A 301 -43.15 35.32 43.26
CA SER A 301 -43.97 36.03 44.24
C SER A 301 -44.76 35.02 45.07
N LYS A 302 -44.15 34.69 46.21
CA LYS A 302 -44.75 34.06 47.38
C LYS A 302 -45.62 35.12 48.08
N PRO A 303 -46.96 35.00 48.15
CA PRO A 303 -47.73 35.88 49.00
C PRO A 303 -47.59 35.47 50.47
N ALA A 304 -47.42 36.50 51.30
CA ALA A 304 -47.34 36.46 52.75
C ALA A 304 -48.60 35.82 53.36
N GLY A 305 -48.39 35.17 54.52
CA GLY A 305 -49.35 34.29 55.15
C GLY A 305 -50.59 34.95 55.74
N LEU A 306 -51.53 34.08 56.11
CA LEU A 306 -52.47 34.34 57.19
C LEU A 306 -52.62 33.08 58.03
N HIS A 307 -52.41 33.26 59.33
CA HIS A 307 -52.46 32.29 60.41
C HIS A 307 -53.90 32.14 60.94
N MET A 308 -54.40 30.92 61.09
CA MET A 308 -55.41 30.42 62.07
C MET A 308 -55.84 29.01 61.59
N GLY A 309 -55.88 27.91 62.34
CA GLY A 309 -55.61 27.57 63.73
C GLY A 309 -56.18 26.16 63.99
N ARG A 310 -55.53 25.39 64.89
CA ARG A 310 -56.03 24.20 65.64
C ARG A 310 -56.05 22.80 64.95
N PRO A 311 -56.04 21.68 65.75
CA PRO A 311 -54.93 20.72 65.72
C PRO A 311 -55.36 19.22 65.68
N ASP A 312 -54.37 18.35 65.90
CA ASP A 312 -54.42 16.94 66.30
C ASP A 312 -54.55 15.88 65.18
N THR A 313 -53.48 15.12 64.93
CA THR A 313 -53.15 13.89 65.67
C THR A 313 -51.79 13.32 65.23
N ALA A 314 -51.22 12.52 66.13
CA ALA A 314 -49.85 12.05 66.21
C ALA A 314 -49.54 10.77 65.41
N ALA A 315 -48.25 10.57 65.12
CA ALA A 315 -47.44 9.35 65.39
C ALA A 315 -46.16 9.41 64.52
N GLU A 316 -44.94 9.50 65.09
CA GLU A 316 -44.04 8.35 65.40
C GLU A 316 -43.46 7.70 64.11
N ALA A 317 -42.15 7.48 63.87
CA ALA A 317 -40.96 7.47 64.70
C ALA A 317 -39.68 7.46 63.81
N MET A 318 -38.57 8.00 64.35
CA MET A 318 -37.22 7.40 64.41
C MET A 318 -36.61 6.66 63.18
N ARG A 319 -35.58 7.23 62.54
CA ARG A 319 -34.15 6.78 62.59
C ARG A 319 -33.27 7.45 61.50
N LEU A 320 -32.00 7.67 61.89
CA LEU A 320 -30.86 8.07 61.07
C LEU A 320 -30.45 6.97 60.08
N ASP A 321 -30.06 7.34 58.85
CA ASP A 321 -28.82 6.88 58.17
C ASP A 321 -28.61 7.58 56.81
N GLU A 322 -27.35 7.55 56.35
CA GLU A 322 -26.68 8.21 55.22
C GLU A 322 -27.43 8.36 53.88
N PRO A 323 -27.16 9.42 53.08
CA PRO A 323 -27.59 9.47 51.69
C PRO A 323 -26.64 8.68 50.78
N LEU A 324 -26.95 7.39 50.56
CA LEU A 324 -26.66 6.74 49.29
C LEU A 324 -27.62 7.31 48.23
N SER A 325 -27.07 7.82 47.12
CA SER A 325 -27.87 8.27 45.98
C SER A 325 -28.47 7.06 45.26
N THR A 326 -29.65 6.64 45.68
CA THR A 326 -30.55 5.79 44.89
C THR A 326 -31.13 6.65 43.77
N VAL A 327 -30.80 6.33 42.52
CA VAL A 327 -31.55 6.81 41.36
C VAL A 327 -32.85 6.02 41.32
N ASP A 328 -33.92 6.66 41.75
CA ASP A 328 -35.29 6.17 41.64
C ASP A 328 -35.70 6.21 40.15
N GLN A 329 -35.63 5.05 39.49
CA GLN A 329 -36.28 4.89 38.18
C GLN A 329 -37.76 4.62 38.47
N GLY A 330 -38.57 5.68 38.40
CA GLY A 330 -40.02 5.59 38.56
C GLY A 330 -40.66 4.55 37.64
N THR A 331 -41.84 4.09 38.06
CA THR A 331 -42.63 2.94 37.55
C THR A 331 -43.07 2.99 36.08
N ASP A 332 -42.54 3.91 35.28
CA ASP A 332 -42.90 4.11 33.87
C ASP A 332 -41.76 3.81 32.86
N THR A 333 -40.71 3.10 33.27
CA THR A 333 -39.67 2.65 32.34
C THR A 333 -40.07 1.36 31.61
N ARG A 334 -40.59 1.49 30.38
CA ARG A 334 -40.90 0.35 29.48
C ARG A 334 -39.73 0.03 28.55
N THR A 335 -39.32 -1.23 28.51
CA THR A 335 -38.32 -1.72 27.54
C THR A 335 -38.96 -1.88 26.16
N LEU A 336 -38.43 -1.20 25.15
CA LEU A 336 -38.91 -1.27 23.76
C LEU A 336 -38.01 -2.19 22.94
N LEU A 337 -38.61 -3.06 22.13
CA LEU A 337 -37.90 -3.84 21.11
C LEU A 337 -38.26 -3.24 19.74
N ASN A 338 -37.29 -2.66 19.04
CA ASN A 338 -37.51 -1.94 17.77
C ASN A 338 -38.59 -0.84 17.82
N GLY A 339 -38.75 -0.18 18.97
CA GLY A 339 -39.68 0.95 19.12
C GLY A 339 -41.14 0.59 19.39
N ALA A 340 -41.48 -0.69 19.63
CA ALA A 340 -42.82 -1.11 20.06
C ALA A 340 -42.77 -1.83 21.43
N PRO A 341 -43.81 -1.70 22.27
CA PRO A 341 -43.91 -2.42 23.54
C PRO A 341 -44.14 -3.92 23.28
N LEU A 342 -43.45 -4.79 24.05
CA LEU A 342 -43.67 -6.24 23.97
C LEU A 342 -45.13 -6.58 24.36
N PRO A 343 -45.83 -7.47 23.63
CA PRO A 343 -47.13 -7.96 24.06
C PRO A 343 -46.98 -8.82 25.32
N GLU A 344 -47.88 -8.63 26.29
CA GLU A 344 -47.88 -9.35 27.56
C GLU A 344 -48.16 -10.85 27.34
N GLY A 345 -47.31 -11.72 27.91
CA GLY A 345 -47.53 -13.17 27.96
C GLY A 345 -46.52 -14.07 27.23
N LEU A 346 -45.42 -13.55 26.68
CA LEU A 346 -44.36 -14.39 26.08
C LEU A 346 -43.30 -14.81 27.11
N PRO A 347 -43.11 -16.13 27.38
CA PRO A 347 -42.04 -16.58 28.26
C PRO A 347 -40.65 -16.43 27.60
N MET A 348 -39.65 -16.03 28.40
CA MET A 348 -38.28 -15.66 27.98
C MET A 348 -37.49 -16.70 27.15
N TRP A 349 -37.97 -17.94 27.00
CA TRP A 349 -37.34 -18.98 26.18
C TRP A 349 -37.90 -19.05 24.74
N ALA A 350 -38.94 -18.27 24.41
CA ALA A 350 -39.56 -18.23 23.08
C ALA A 350 -38.82 -17.33 22.05
N VAL A 351 -37.67 -16.74 22.41
CA VAL A 351 -36.79 -16.05 21.46
C VAL A 351 -35.73 -17.04 20.99
N ALA A 352 -35.95 -17.63 19.81
CA ALA A 352 -34.98 -18.50 19.15
C ALA A 352 -33.62 -17.83 19.01
N ALA A 353 -32.54 -18.59 19.23
CA ALA A 353 -31.13 -18.17 19.17
C ALA A 353 -30.63 -17.85 17.74
N GLY A 354 -31.44 -17.16 16.94
CA GLY A 354 -31.12 -16.73 15.59
C GLY A 354 -31.59 -15.30 15.35
N ARG A 355 -30.99 -14.34 16.07
CA ARG A 355 -30.86 -12.89 15.77
C ARG A 355 -30.75 -12.11 17.09
N VAL A 356 -29.53 -12.03 17.62
CA VAL A 356 -29.13 -10.87 18.40
C VAL A 356 -28.33 -9.99 17.45
N ASP A 357 -28.95 -8.93 16.95
CA ASP A 357 -28.30 -7.90 16.13
C ASP A 357 -27.56 -6.97 17.09
N ILE A 358 -26.27 -7.24 17.33
CA ILE A 358 -25.38 -6.29 17.99
C ILE A 358 -25.01 -5.25 16.93
N ARG A 359 -25.76 -4.15 16.87
CA ARG A 359 -25.38 -2.98 16.09
C ARG A 359 -24.27 -2.22 16.82
N THR A 360 -23.02 -2.61 16.56
CA THR A 360 -21.92 -1.64 16.58
C THR A 360 -21.94 -0.87 15.26
N GLY A 361 -21.99 0.47 15.34
CA GLY A 361 -22.07 1.35 14.19
C GLY A 361 -21.00 1.07 13.13
N GLU A 362 -21.45 1.13 11.88
CA GLU A 362 -20.70 1.35 10.64
C GLU A 362 -19.29 0.75 10.55
N THR A 363 -19.21 -0.51 10.12
CA THR A 363 -18.54 -0.91 8.87
C THR A 363 -18.69 -2.42 8.70
N GLY A 364 -19.32 -2.83 7.59
CA GLY A 364 -19.59 -4.23 7.31
C GLY A 364 -18.33 -5.08 7.25
N VAL A 365 -18.33 -6.18 8.00
CA VAL A 365 -17.37 -7.28 7.86
C VAL A 365 -18.16 -8.58 7.86
N ARG A 366 -18.02 -9.35 6.77
CA ARG A 366 -18.52 -10.73 6.68
C ARG A 366 -17.60 -11.68 7.44
N GLU A 367 -18.27 -12.60 8.10
CA GLU A 367 -17.84 -13.74 8.90
C GLU A 367 -17.38 -14.90 7.99
N VAL A 368 -16.33 -15.62 8.40
CA VAL A 368 -16.00 -16.96 7.90
C VAL A 368 -15.56 -17.79 9.10
N ASP A 369 -16.37 -18.81 9.40
CA ASP A 369 -16.25 -19.74 10.52
C ASP A 369 -15.00 -20.63 10.42
N LEU A 370 -14.33 -20.82 11.55
CA LEU A 370 -13.39 -21.92 11.74
C LEU A 370 -14.08 -22.96 12.63
N ILE A 371 -14.63 -24.00 12.01
CA ILE A 371 -15.20 -25.15 12.74
C ILE A 371 -14.03 -25.99 13.26
N LEU A 372 -13.66 -25.81 14.52
CA LEU A 372 -12.98 -26.85 15.27
C LEU A 372 -14.03 -27.94 15.58
N PRO A 373 -13.87 -29.19 15.13
CA PRO A 373 -14.84 -30.24 15.40
C PRO A 373 -14.65 -30.74 16.84
N PHE A 374 -15.07 -29.94 17.81
CA PHE A 374 -15.34 -30.44 19.16
C PHE A 374 -16.85 -30.62 19.29
N THR A 375 -17.32 -31.83 18.98
CA THR A 375 -18.71 -32.27 19.21
C THR A 375 -18.93 -32.74 20.66
N GLY A 376 -17.94 -32.53 21.53
CA GLY A 376 -17.97 -33.00 22.91
C GLY A 376 -18.56 -31.98 23.87
N ARG A 377 -19.26 -32.48 24.90
CA ARG A 377 -19.71 -31.77 26.12
C ARG A 377 -18.56 -31.18 26.96
N THR A 378 -17.33 -31.17 26.43
CA THR A 378 -16.12 -30.72 27.12
C THR A 378 -16.23 -29.22 27.35
N PRO A 379 -16.15 -28.74 28.60
CA PRO A 379 -16.16 -27.32 28.89
C PRO A 379 -15.00 -26.64 28.15
N VAL A 380 -15.20 -25.38 27.77
CA VAL A 380 -14.17 -24.57 27.11
C VAL A 380 -13.91 -23.34 27.96
N SER A 381 -12.64 -22.96 28.09
CA SER A 381 -12.23 -21.70 28.70
C SER A 381 -11.49 -20.85 27.68
N VAL A 382 -11.72 -19.53 27.67
CA VAL A 382 -10.99 -18.59 26.80
C VAL A 382 -10.34 -17.53 27.67
N ASN A 383 -9.01 -17.39 27.57
CA ASN A 383 -8.21 -16.49 28.42
C ASN A 383 -8.52 -16.67 29.92
N GLY A 384 -8.60 -17.93 30.38
CA GLY A 384 -8.90 -18.30 31.76
C GLY A 384 -10.37 -18.15 32.18
N ARG A 385 -11.27 -17.69 31.30
CA ARG A 385 -12.71 -17.58 31.59
C ARG A 385 -13.48 -18.76 31.03
N ARG A 386 -14.15 -19.53 31.89
CA ARG A 386 -15.00 -20.64 31.50
C ARG A 386 -16.20 -20.13 30.70
N MET A 387 -16.40 -20.68 29.51
CA MET A 387 -17.53 -20.35 28.64
C MET A 387 -18.81 -21.06 29.09
N PRO A 388 -19.99 -20.48 28.81
CA PRO A 388 -21.27 -21.12 29.12
C PRO A 388 -21.40 -22.50 28.46
N ALA A 389 -22.13 -23.41 29.10
CA ALA A 389 -22.44 -24.70 28.50
C ALA A 389 -23.16 -24.51 27.15
N GLY A 390 -22.68 -25.19 26.11
CA GLY A 390 -23.21 -25.06 24.74
C GLY A 390 -22.60 -23.93 23.91
N PHE A 391 -21.56 -23.23 24.41
CA PHE A 391 -20.82 -22.26 23.59
C PHE A 391 -20.21 -22.95 22.36
N PRO A 392 -20.59 -22.55 21.13
CA PRO A 392 -20.08 -23.20 19.94
C PRO A 392 -18.62 -22.79 19.72
N ALA A 393 -17.71 -23.75 19.73
CA ALA A 393 -16.29 -23.52 19.44
C ALA A 393 -16.02 -23.00 18.01
N SER A 394 -17.04 -22.95 17.14
CA SER A 394 -16.95 -22.45 15.77
C SER A 394 -16.61 -20.96 15.65
N GLY A 395 -16.79 -20.18 16.72
CA GLY A 395 -16.49 -18.74 16.75
C GLY A 395 -15.01 -18.38 16.93
N ILE A 396 -14.13 -19.36 17.18
CA ILE A 396 -12.71 -19.10 17.44
C ILE A 396 -11.91 -19.17 16.14
N ILE A 397 -11.46 -18.01 15.64
CA ILE A 397 -10.60 -17.93 14.45
C ILE A 397 -9.23 -18.51 14.82
N GLY A 398 -8.77 -19.55 14.10
CA GLY A 398 -7.50 -20.23 14.41
C GLY A 398 -6.29 -19.30 14.47
N GLY A 399 -6.24 -18.28 13.61
CA GLY A 399 -5.17 -17.27 13.63
C GLY A 399 -5.17 -16.35 14.87
N ALA A 400 -6.28 -16.30 15.62
CA ALA A 400 -6.40 -15.57 16.87
C ALA A 400 -6.02 -16.39 18.10
N VAL A 401 -5.82 -17.70 17.95
CA VAL A 401 -5.38 -18.58 19.05
C VAL A 401 -3.86 -18.50 19.15
N GLU A 402 -3.37 -18.14 20.34
CA GLU A 402 -1.95 -18.18 20.69
C GLU A 402 -1.56 -19.57 21.17
N ARG A 403 -2.41 -20.17 22.01
CA ARG A 403 -2.12 -21.47 22.65
C ARG A 403 -3.41 -22.22 22.96
N VAL A 404 -3.35 -23.55 22.85
CA VAL A 404 -4.42 -24.45 23.30
C VAL A 404 -3.83 -25.37 24.37
N ASP A 405 -4.43 -25.37 25.55
CA ASP A 405 -4.05 -26.24 26.67
C ASP A 405 -5.24 -27.10 27.08
N VAL A 406 -4.97 -28.33 27.53
CA VAL A 406 -5.99 -29.17 28.19
C VAL A 406 -5.75 -29.09 29.68
N VAL A 407 -6.67 -28.48 30.43
CA VAL A 407 -6.55 -28.27 31.89
C VAL A 407 -7.61 -29.09 32.58
N GLY A 408 -7.24 -30.27 33.10
CA GLY A 408 -8.18 -31.21 33.70
C GLY A 408 -9.18 -31.75 32.67
N ASP A 409 -10.47 -31.46 32.86
CA ASP A 409 -11.57 -31.91 32.02
C ASP A 409 -11.99 -30.90 30.93
N HIS A 410 -11.29 -29.76 30.79
CA HIS A 410 -11.68 -28.68 29.87
C HIS A 410 -10.53 -28.22 28.96
N VAL A 411 -10.88 -27.67 27.80
CA VAL A 411 -9.92 -27.11 26.84
C VAL A 411 -9.84 -25.60 27.05
N MET A 412 -8.63 -25.08 27.28
CA MET A 412 -8.35 -23.66 27.42
C MET A 412 -7.70 -23.11 26.15
N TYR A 413 -8.35 -22.12 25.53
CA TYR A 413 -7.78 -21.33 24.44
C TYR A 413 -7.22 -20.02 25.00
N THR A 414 -5.94 -19.76 24.79
CA THR A 414 -5.34 -18.44 24.99
C THR A 414 -5.36 -17.71 23.66
N LEU A 415 -6.02 -16.56 23.60
CA LEU A 415 -6.11 -15.73 22.39
C LEU A 415 -4.98 -14.71 22.36
N LYS A 416 -4.42 -14.48 21.18
CA LYS A 416 -3.49 -13.37 20.93
C LYS A 416 -4.16 -12.02 21.23
N PRO A 417 -3.38 -11.00 21.62
CA PRO A 417 -3.88 -9.63 21.67
C PRO A 417 -4.48 -9.18 20.32
N GLU A 418 -5.58 -8.43 20.35
CA GLU A 418 -6.27 -7.98 19.12
C GLU A 418 -5.35 -7.23 18.15
N ALA A 419 -4.41 -6.44 18.70
CA ALA A 419 -3.42 -5.71 17.92
C ALA A 419 -2.52 -6.65 17.08
N ASP A 420 -2.17 -7.82 17.63
CA ASP A 420 -1.34 -8.81 16.95
C ASP A 420 -2.16 -9.58 15.91
N VAL A 421 -3.40 -9.96 16.22
CA VAL A 421 -4.33 -10.56 15.23
C VAL A 421 -4.54 -9.62 14.04
N ARG A 422 -4.71 -8.31 14.31
CA ARG A 422 -4.85 -7.28 13.26
C ARG A 422 -3.56 -7.14 12.44
N ARG A 423 -2.39 -7.19 13.09
CA ARG A 423 -1.08 -7.14 12.41
C ARG A 423 -0.89 -8.37 11.52
N ASP A 424 -1.16 -9.57 12.03
CA ASP A 424 -1.08 -10.84 11.31
C ASP A 424 -2.00 -10.82 10.09
N ARG A 425 -3.23 -10.31 10.24
CA ARG A 425 -4.18 -10.19 9.12
C ARG A 425 -3.71 -9.20 8.04
N MET A 426 -3.08 -8.09 8.44
CA MET A 426 -2.49 -7.14 7.48
C MET A 426 -1.29 -7.74 6.75
N ASN A 427 -0.43 -8.48 7.46
CA ASN A 427 0.70 -9.19 6.86
C ASN A 427 0.21 -10.27 5.90
N ALA A 428 -0.73 -11.13 6.31
CA ALA A 428 -1.30 -12.16 5.43
C ALA A 428 -1.92 -11.58 4.15
N ARG A 429 -2.62 -10.43 4.24
CA ARG A 429 -3.16 -9.73 3.05
C ARG A 429 -2.04 -9.17 2.17
N ARG A 430 -0.99 -8.62 2.76
CA ARG A 430 0.18 -8.11 2.03
C ARG A 430 0.90 -9.25 1.32
N ASP A 431 1.11 -10.38 2.00
CA ASP A 431 1.79 -11.55 1.46
C ASP A 431 0.96 -12.20 0.35
N GLN A 432 -0.37 -12.29 0.52
CA GLN A 432 -1.27 -12.72 -0.55
C GLN A 432 -1.20 -11.76 -1.76
N GLY A 433 -1.10 -10.45 -1.53
CA GLY A 433 -0.90 -9.46 -2.59
C GLY A 433 0.42 -9.62 -3.32
N LEU A 434 1.51 -9.85 -2.59
CA LEU A 434 2.83 -10.14 -3.16
C LEU A 434 2.82 -11.44 -3.96
N ALA A 435 2.20 -12.50 -3.43
CA ALA A 435 2.06 -13.78 -4.12
C ALA A 435 1.26 -13.64 -5.43
N ARG A 436 0.16 -12.86 -5.44
CA ARG A 436 -0.60 -12.59 -6.68
C ARG A 436 0.21 -11.80 -7.71
N MET A 437 0.99 -10.80 -7.27
CA MET A 437 1.86 -10.05 -8.19
C MET A 437 2.98 -10.94 -8.74
N ALA A 438 3.57 -11.78 -7.91
CA ALA A 438 4.58 -12.76 -8.35
C ALA A 438 3.99 -13.74 -9.37
N ALA A 439 2.82 -14.32 -9.08
CA ALA A 439 2.10 -15.19 -10.01
C ALA A 439 1.77 -14.49 -11.34
N GLY A 440 1.28 -13.24 -11.29
CA GLY A 440 1.02 -12.45 -12.49
C GLY A 440 2.28 -12.15 -13.30
N SER A 441 3.42 -11.87 -12.63
CA SER A 441 4.70 -11.66 -13.30
C SER A 441 5.23 -12.94 -13.95
N ALA A 442 5.13 -14.08 -13.26
CA ALA A 442 5.51 -15.38 -13.82
C ALA A 442 4.63 -15.74 -15.03
N GLN A 443 3.30 -15.53 -14.93
CA GLN A 443 2.39 -15.76 -16.05
C GLN A 443 2.71 -14.86 -17.26
N ALA A 444 3.13 -13.61 -17.04
CA ALA A 444 3.53 -12.71 -18.11
C ALA A 444 4.84 -13.11 -18.82
N THR A 445 5.68 -13.93 -18.19
CA THR A 445 6.89 -14.48 -18.82
C THR A 445 6.62 -15.70 -19.70
N LEU A 446 5.44 -16.31 -19.59
CA LEU A 446 5.04 -17.45 -20.41
C LEU A 446 4.75 -17.02 -21.85
N SER A 447 5.14 -17.85 -22.82
CA SER A 447 4.76 -17.63 -24.21
C SER A 447 3.23 -17.69 -24.38
N PRO A 448 2.65 -17.05 -25.42
CA PRO A 448 1.21 -17.13 -25.68
C PRO A 448 0.70 -18.58 -25.79
N GLU A 449 1.52 -19.48 -26.32
CA GLU A 449 1.21 -20.91 -26.45
C GLU A 449 1.19 -21.60 -25.07
N GLN A 450 2.16 -21.32 -24.20
CA GLN A 450 2.16 -21.82 -22.82
C GLN A 450 0.96 -21.29 -22.03
N GLN A 451 0.64 -20.00 -22.19
CA GLN A 451 -0.54 -19.41 -21.56
C GLN A 451 -1.84 -20.08 -22.03
N ALA A 452 -1.96 -20.36 -23.33
CA ALA A 452 -3.12 -21.09 -23.87
C ALA A 452 -3.18 -22.52 -23.32
N ARG A 453 -2.03 -23.21 -23.23
CA ARG A 453 -1.91 -24.57 -22.70
C ARG A 453 -2.31 -24.69 -21.23
N TYR A 454 -2.00 -23.70 -20.41
CA TYR A 454 -2.36 -23.67 -18.98
C TYR A 454 -3.75 -23.11 -18.70
N ARG A 455 -4.44 -22.59 -19.72
CA ARG A 455 -5.76 -21.99 -19.56
C ARG A 455 -6.84 -23.06 -19.63
N ASN A 456 -7.36 -23.43 -18.47
CA ASN A 456 -8.45 -24.40 -18.29
C ASN A 456 -8.15 -25.79 -18.91
N PRO A 457 -7.04 -26.45 -18.54
CA PRO A 457 -6.78 -27.79 -19.05
C PRO A 457 -7.86 -28.75 -18.57
N THR A 458 -8.20 -29.70 -19.43
CA THR A 458 -8.99 -30.88 -19.06
C THR A 458 -8.20 -31.74 -18.07
N ALA A 459 -8.87 -32.65 -17.35
CA ALA A 459 -8.18 -33.57 -16.45
C ALA A 459 -7.06 -34.40 -17.12
N ARG A 460 -7.27 -34.85 -18.38
CA ARG A 460 -6.23 -35.58 -19.13
C ARG A 460 -5.05 -34.69 -19.50
N GLU A 461 -5.31 -33.47 -19.95
CA GLU A 461 -4.23 -32.51 -20.23
C GLU A 461 -3.45 -32.18 -18.97
N TYR A 462 -4.14 -32.01 -17.83
CA TYR A 462 -3.49 -31.81 -16.54
C TYR A 462 -2.60 -32.99 -16.13
N GLN A 463 -3.08 -34.23 -16.29
CA GLN A 463 -2.27 -35.43 -16.05
C GLN A 463 -1.04 -35.48 -16.96
N ALA A 464 -1.18 -35.13 -18.25
CA ALA A 464 -0.06 -35.05 -19.18
C ALA A 464 0.94 -33.93 -18.81
N LEU A 465 0.45 -32.78 -18.36
CA LEU A 465 1.28 -31.68 -17.84
C LEU A 465 2.08 -32.14 -16.61
N CYS A 466 1.44 -32.82 -15.67
CA CYS A 466 2.11 -33.36 -14.49
C CYS A 466 3.12 -34.48 -14.81
N ALA A 467 3.00 -35.16 -15.97
CA ALA A 467 3.97 -36.15 -16.43
C ALA A 467 5.15 -35.51 -17.21
N SER A 468 5.04 -34.23 -17.57
CA SER A 468 6.07 -33.50 -18.32
C SER A 468 7.31 -33.22 -17.47
N SER A 469 8.47 -33.21 -18.14
CA SER A 469 9.75 -32.74 -17.58
C SER A 469 9.98 -31.24 -17.79
N ASP A 470 9.08 -30.55 -18.49
CA ASP A 470 9.15 -29.09 -18.67
C ASP A 470 8.98 -28.37 -17.31
N PRO A 471 9.91 -27.47 -16.94
CA PRO A 471 9.83 -26.75 -15.65
C PRO A 471 8.56 -25.90 -15.50
N GLY A 472 8.00 -25.38 -16.60
CA GLY A 472 6.74 -24.63 -16.58
C GLY A 472 5.54 -25.52 -16.27
N ASP A 473 5.51 -26.71 -16.87
CA ASP A 473 4.48 -27.73 -16.61
C ASP A 473 4.55 -28.23 -15.16
N ASP A 474 5.77 -28.41 -14.62
CA ASP A 474 6.00 -28.78 -13.21
C ASP A 474 5.50 -27.71 -12.24
N GLY A 475 5.80 -26.44 -12.53
CA GLY A 475 5.31 -25.30 -11.75
C GLY A 475 3.79 -25.19 -11.78
N PHE A 476 3.16 -25.40 -12.94
CA PHE A 476 1.70 -25.40 -13.06
C PHE A 476 1.05 -26.55 -12.27
N CYS A 477 1.58 -27.77 -12.41
CA CYS A 477 1.11 -28.95 -11.68
C CYS A 477 1.21 -28.75 -10.15
N SER A 478 2.35 -28.26 -9.68
CA SER A 478 2.57 -27.92 -8.27
C SER A 478 1.58 -26.87 -7.76
N GLY A 479 1.34 -25.81 -8.55
CA GLY A 479 0.40 -24.76 -8.20
C GLY A 479 -1.04 -25.26 -7.99
N VAL A 480 -1.51 -26.14 -8.88
CA VAL A 480 -2.85 -26.75 -8.74
C VAL A 480 -2.93 -27.66 -7.52
N MET A 481 -1.88 -28.43 -7.22
CA MET A 481 -1.82 -29.25 -6.00
C MET A 481 -1.86 -28.41 -4.73
N PHE A 482 -1.06 -27.34 -4.66
CA PHE A 482 -1.05 -26.44 -3.49
C PHE A 482 -2.41 -25.76 -3.26
N ALA A 483 -3.15 -25.44 -4.33
CA ALA A 483 -4.50 -24.91 -4.22
C ALA A 483 -5.49 -25.90 -3.60
N GLN A 484 -5.25 -27.21 -3.69
CA GLN A 484 -6.10 -28.24 -3.09
C GLN A 484 -5.70 -28.63 -1.66
N MET A 485 -4.51 -28.24 -1.18
CA MET A 485 -4.07 -28.56 0.19
C MET A 485 -4.97 -28.00 1.29
N GLN A 486 -5.74 -26.95 1.00
CA GLN A 486 -6.68 -26.35 1.94
C GLN A 486 -7.97 -27.19 2.13
N GLY A 487 -8.12 -28.30 1.40
CA GLY A 487 -9.26 -29.21 1.54
C GLY A 487 -9.20 -30.00 2.85
N ARG A 488 -10.35 -30.12 3.54
CA ARG A 488 -10.49 -30.78 4.86
C ARG A 488 -10.17 -32.29 4.89
N SER A 489 -9.86 -32.91 3.76
CA SER A 489 -9.72 -34.37 3.62
C SER A 489 -8.28 -34.86 3.45
N LEU A 490 -7.29 -34.02 3.72
CA LEU A 490 -5.87 -34.35 3.53
C LEU A 490 -5.15 -34.39 4.87
N CYS A 491 -4.44 -35.49 5.14
CA CYS A 491 -3.59 -35.63 6.32
C CYS A 491 -2.14 -35.39 5.93
N LEU A 492 -1.79 -34.12 5.84
CA LEU A 492 -0.48 -33.65 5.45
C LEU A 492 0.60 -34.02 6.49
N PRO A 493 1.88 -34.20 6.09
CA PRO A 493 2.98 -34.39 7.02
C PRO A 493 3.07 -33.25 8.05
N ALA A 494 3.25 -33.58 9.32
CA ALA A 494 3.40 -32.59 10.41
C ALA A 494 4.58 -31.63 10.19
N ASP A 495 5.58 -32.04 9.41
CA ASP A 495 6.72 -31.24 8.99
C ASP A 495 6.32 -29.99 8.18
N LEU A 496 5.17 -30.00 7.52
CA LEU A 496 4.65 -28.81 6.82
C LEU A 496 4.21 -27.72 7.79
N ASP A 497 3.64 -28.10 8.93
CA ASP A 497 3.12 -27.17 9.93
C ASP A 497 4.16 -26.77 10.98
N HIS A 498 5.02 -27.71 11.38
CA HIS A 498 5.93 -27.55 12.52
C HIS A 498 7.41 -27.61 12.15
N GLY A 499 7.76 -27.93 10.89
CA GLY A 499 9.14 -27.98 10.44
C GLY A 499 9.80 -26.61 10.36
N SER A 500 11.12 -26.59 10.53
CA SER A 500 11.98 -25.46 10.11
C SER A 500 11.80 -25.17 8.62
N ASP A 501 12.19 -23.98 8.14
CA ASP A 501 12.01 -23.62 6.72
C ASP A 501 12.65 -24.64 5.76
N ALA A 502 13.81 -25.20 6.11
CA ALA A 502 14.46 -26.24 5.31
C ALA A 502 13.68 -27.56 5.30
N VAL A 503 13.18 -27.99 6.46
CA VAL A 503 12.36 -29.20 6.59
C VAL A 503 11.03 -29.04 5.86
N ARG A 504 10.41 -27.86 5.97
CA ARG A 504 9.16 -27.52 5.26
C ARG A 504 9.35 -27.50 3.76
N ALA A 505 10.47 -26.94 3.26
CA ALA A 505 10.80 -26.97 1.84
C ALA A 505 10.98 -28.40 1.31
N ALA A 506 11.67 -29.26 2.06
CA ALA A 506 11.82 -30.67 1.72
C ALA A 506 10.47 -31.41 1.72
N ALA A 507 9.62 -31.17 2.73
CA ALA A 507 8.28 -31.77 2.83
C ALA A 507 7.35 -31.30 1.69
N LEU A 508 7.43 -30.03 1.28
CA LEU A 508 6.70 -29.53 0.11
C LEU A 508 7.17 -30.20 -1.18
N SER A 509 8.48 -30.42 -1.33
CA SER A 509 9.04 -31.11 -2.49
C SER A 509 8.59 -32.58 -2.55
N ASP A 510 8.62 -33.30 -1.43
CA ASP A 510 8.11 -34.68 -1.34
C ASP A 510 6.61 -34.74 -1.64
N LEU A 511 5.82 -33.79 -1.14
CA LEU A 511 4.38 -33.67 -1.42
C LEU A 511 4.09 -33.54 -2.92
N VAL A 512 4.81 -32.66 -3.60
CA VAL A 512 4.68 -32.49 -5.04
C VAL A 512 5.09 -33.77 -5.76
N ALA A 513 6.23 -34.38 -5.40
CA ALA A 513 6.72 -35.59 -6.04
C ALA A 513 5.73 -36.77 -5.92
N ARG A 514 5.23 -37.04 -4.71
CA ARG A 514 4.22 -38.09 -4.46
C ARG A 514 2.90 -37.78 -5.13
N GLY A 515 2.44 -36.53 -5.06
CA GLY A 515 1.23 -36.07 -5.72
C GLY A 515 1.28 -36.30 -7.23
N LYS A 516 2.39 -35.92 -7.89
CA LYS A 516 2.61 -36.18 -9.33
C LYS A 516 2.59 -37.67 -9.65
N ALA A 517 3.23 -38.51 -8.83
CA ALA A 517 3.22 -39.95 -9.02
C ALA A 517 1.80 -40.55 -8.94
N GLU A 518 0.97 -40.05 -8.02
CA GLU A 518 -0.44 -40.47 -7.89
C GLU A 518 -1.36 -39.88 -8.96
N ILE A 519 -1.03 -38.72 -9.53
CA ILE A 519 -1.70 -38.18 -10.71
C ILE A 519 -1.40 -39.07 -11.92
N ALA A 520 -0.14 -39.48 -12.11
CA ALA A 520 0.27 -40.31 -13.24
C ALA A 520 -0.40 -41.70 -13.26
N ARG A 521 -0.65 -42.30 -12.08
CA ARG A 521 -1.28 -43.62 -11.96
C ARG A 521 -2.80 -43.59 -11.78
N GLY A 522 -3.36 -42.44 -11.37
CA GLY A 522 -4.76 -42.33 -10.98
C GLY A 522 -5.75 -42.39 -12.15
N PRO A 523 -6.90 -43.08 -12.00
CA PRO A 523 -7.96 -43.02 -13.00
C PRO A 523 -8.59 -41.62 -13.02
N ILE A 524 -8.89 -41.13 -14.22
CA ILE A 524 -9.62 -39.87 -14.45
C ILE A 524 -11.08 -40.20 -14.76
N ARG A 525 -12.02 -39.62 -14.02
CA ARG A 525 -13.45 -39.76 -14.30
C ARG A 525 -13.88 -38.72 -15.35
N SER A 526 -14.93 -39.06 -16.09
CA SER A 526 -15.54 -38.10 -17.02
C SER A 526 -16.10 -36.91 -16.24
N GLY A 527 -15.69 -35.70 -16.60
CA GLY A 527 -16.10 -34.46 -15.94
C GLY A 527 -15.15 -33.96 -14.84
N ASP A 528 -14.11 -34.72 -14.47
CA ASP A 528 -13.12 -34.24 -13.51
C ASP A 528 -12.37 -33.02 -14.09
N GLY A 529 -12.21 -31.99 -13.26
CA GLY A 529 -11.29 -30.89 -13.53
C GLY A 529 -9.88 -31.17 -12.98
N PRO A 530 -8.88 -30.33 -13.30
CA PRO A 530 -7.53 -30.41 -12.73
C PRO A 530 -7.51 -30.45 -11.20
N GLY A 531 -8.39 -29.67 -10.55
CA GLY A 531 -8.51 -29.62 -9.10
C GLY A 531 -9.01 -30.93 -8.49
N ASP A 532 -9.94 -31.62 -9.15
CA ASP A 532 -10.47 -32.90 -8.66
C ASP A 532 -9.44 -34.02 -8.80
N VAL A 533 -8.71 -34.04 -9.93
CA VAL A 533 -7.58 -34.96 -10.13
C VAL A 533 -6.49 -34.74 -9.09
N ALA A 534 -6.08 -33.49 -8.85
CA ALA A 534 -5.08 -33.15 -7.85
C ALA A 534 -5.52 -33.52 -6.43
N ARG A 535 -6.78 -33.20 -6.06
CA ARG A 535 -7.34 -33.55 -4.74
C ARG A 535 -7.38 -35.07 -4.53
N ALA A 536 -7.85 -35.82 -5.52
CA ALA A 536 -7.92 -37.27 -5.45
C ALA A 536 -6.53 -37.91 -5.37
N ALA A 537 -5.55 -37.37 -6.09
CA ALA A 537 -4.16 -37.82 -6.02
C ALA A 537 -3.52 -37.54 -4.66
N LEU A 538 -3.70 -36.34 -4.10
CA LEU A 538 -3.20 -35.99 -2.77
C LEU A 538 -3.84 -36.87 -1.68
N ALA A 539 -5.14 -37.18 -1.79
CA ALA A 539 -5.82 -38.07 -0.85
C ALA A 539 -5.28 -39.51 -0.89
N ARG A 540 -4.83 -39.99 -2.06
CA ARG A 540 -4.15 -41.30 -2.19
C ARG A 540 -2.71 -41.25 -1.69
N ALA A 541 -1.99 -40.16 -1.94
CA ALA A 541 -0.61 -39.97 -1.49
C ALA A 541 -0.52 -39.84 0.04
N TYR A 542 -1.54 -39.24 0.67
CA TYR A 542 -1.61 -38.93 2.10
C TYR A 542 -2.93 -39.36 2.72
N PRO A 543 -3.21 -40.68 2.80
CA PRO A 543 -4.43 -41.18 3.40
C PRO A 543 -4.42 -40.92 4.91
N CYS A 544 -5.53 -40.42 5.45
CA CYS A 544 -5.64 -40.09 6.88
C CYS A 544 -5.46 -41.29 7.81
N ASN A 545 -5.69 -42.51 7.32
CA ASN A 545 -5.45 -43.74 8.07
C ASN A 545 -3.96 -43.99 8.32
N ALA A 546 -3.06 -43.47 7.47
CA ALA A 546 -1.61 -43.63 7.62
C ALA A 546 -0.96 -42.62 8.58
N ALA A 547 -1.67 -41.54 8.95
CA ALA A 547 -1.21 -40.59 9.96
C ALA A 547 -1.44 -41.08 11.40
N GLN A 548 -2.28 -42.11 11.58
CA GLN A 548 -2.52 -42.77 12.87
C GLN A 548 -1.61 -43.99 13.12
N ALA A 549 -0.78 -44.39 12.15
CA ALA A 549 0.24 -45.40 12.38
C ALA A 549 1.34 -44.82 13.29
N ASP A 550 1.67 -45.56 14.35
CA ASP A 550 2.51 -45.13 15.46
C ASP A 550 3.85 -44.50 14.98
N PRO A 551 4.20 -43.26 15.40
CA PRO A 551 5.47 -42.62 15.02
C PRO A 551 6.72 -43.46 15.36
N SER A 552 6.60 -44.44 16.26
CA SER A 552 7.66 -45.41 16.58
C SER A 552 8.05 -46.30 15.37
N ASP A 553 7.13 -46.62 14.46
CA ASP A 553 7.42 -47.45 13.28
C ASP A 553 8.20 -46.69 12.18
N ARG A 554 8.07 -45.36 12.09
CA ARG A 554 8.80 -44.56 11.07
C ARG A 554 10.28 -44.36 11.38
N ALA A 555 10.68 -44.43 12.65
CA ALA A 555 12.08 -44.34 13.04
C ALA A 555 12.91 -45.55 12.55
N VAL A 556 12.26 -46.70 12.29
CA VAL A 556 12.95 -47.94 11.90
C VAL A 556 13.26 -48.01 10.40
N HIS A 557 12.53 -47.29 9.54
CA HIS A 557 12.72 -47.33 8.07
C HIS A 557 13.51 -46.15 7.48
N SER A 558 14.02 -45.24 8.31
CA SER A 558 14.76 -44.06 7.87
C SER A 558 16.29 -44.18 8.04
N ARG A 559 16.78 -45.35 8.47
CA ARG A 559 18.23 -45.59 8.62
C ARG A 559 18.79 -45.99 7.24
N PRO A 560 19.75 -45.25 6.67
CA PRO A 560 20.37 -45.66 5.41
C PRO A 560 21.03 -47.02 5.61
N GLU A 561 20.62 -47.98 4.78
CA GLU A 561 21.19 -49.30 4.68
C GLU A 561 22.68 -49.16 4.32
N ILE A 562 23.54 -49.30 5.33
CA ILE A 562 24.98 -49.42 5.13
C ILE A 562 25.18 -50.80 4.49
N VAL A 563 25.45 -50.78 3.20
CA VAL A 563 25.93 -51.95 2.45
C VAL A 563 27.19 -52.49 3.15
N PRO A 564 27.21 -53.75 3.61
CA PRO A 564 28.40 -54.30 4.25
C PRO A 564 29.46 -54.55 3.18
N VAL A 565 30.55 -53.79 3.26
CA VAL A 565 31.81 -54.12 2.59
C VAL A 565 32.42 -55.29 3.34
N ASN A 566 32.51 -56.44 2.67
CA ASN A 566 33.32 -57.57 3.10
C ASN A 566 34.77 -57.13 3.27
N GLY A 567 35.32 -57.32 4.47
CA GLY A 567 36.71 -57.06 4.78
C GLY A 567 37.13 -57.77 6.05
N ASP A 568 37.59 -59.01 5.87
CA ASP A 568 38.48 -59.69 6.80
C ASP A 568 39.58 -58.74 7.29
N GLN A 569 39.69 -58.53 8.61
CA GLN A 569 40.99 -58.54 9.28
C GLN A 569 40.88 -58.62 10.81
N ARG A 570 41.81 -59.42 11.33
CA ARG A 570 41.96 -59.88 12.71
C ARG A 570 42.35 -58.74 13.65
N GLY A 571 41.89 -58.85 14.90
CA GLY A 571 41.93 -57.80 15.90
C GLY A 571 43.28 -57.48 16.53
N ILE A 572 43.27 -56.38 17.29
CA ILE A 572 44.19 -56.03 18.37
C ILE A 572 43.37 -55.21 19.40
N THR A 573 43.61 -55.48 20.68
CA THR A 573 43.01 -54.92 21.90
C THR A 573 43.34 -53.43 22.16
N PRO A 574 42.62 -52.75 23.07
CA PRO A 574 42.75 -51.31 23.29
C PRO A 574 43.76 -50.98 24.39
N ALA A 575 44.69 -50.08 24.09
CA ALA A 575 45.41 -49.28 25.08
C ALA A 575 45.93 -48.01 24.39
N ASP A 576 45.43 -46.87 24.86
CA ASP A 576 46.19 -45.66 25.20
C ASP A 576 45.44 -44.38 24.85
N ALA A 577 45.07 -43.70 25.94
CA ALA A 577 44.61 -42.33 26.00
C ALA A 577 45.83 -41.41 26.10
N VAL A 578 45.95 -40.43 25.20
CA VAL A 578 46.73 -39.19 25.36
C VAL A 578 46.02 -38.13 24.51
N ASP A 579 45.26 -37.24 25.13
CA ASP A 579 45.61 -35.86 25.49
C ASP A 579 45.75 -34.92 24.28
N VAL A 580 44.73 -34.07 24.12
CA VAL A 580 44.62 -33.03 23.11
C VAL A 580 45.03 -31.73 23.76
N SER A 581 46.21 -31.22 23.40
CA SER A 581 46.57 -29.82 23.63
C SER A 581 47.43 -29.27 22.49
N GLN A 582 46.98 -28.10 22.03
CA GLN A 582 47.75 -27.02 21.39
C GLN A 582 48.30 -27.25 19.97
N VAL A 583 47.57 -26.73 18.98
CA VAL A 583 48.15 -26.26 17.72
C VAL A 583 48.39 -24.76 17.82
N GLN A 584 49.66 -24.43 18.03
CA GLN A 584 50.24 -23.10 17.99
C GLN A 584 50.42 -22.66 16.54
N ALA A 585 50.15 -21.38 16.28
CA ALA A 585 50.27 -20.75 14.98
C ALA A 585 51.74 -20.64 14.55
N ASP A 586 52.06 -21.14 13.36
CA ASP A 586 53.30 -20.82 12.67
C ASP A 586 53.04 -20.16 11.31
N LYS A 587 53.75 -19.06 11.13
CA LYS A 587 53.74 -18.12 10.02
C LYS A 587 54.88 -18.53 9.06
N PRO A 588 54.65 -18.72 7.74
CA PRO A 588 55.76 -19.01 6.85
C PRO A 588 56.38 -17.74 6.28
N ASP A 589 57.71 -17.72 6.37
CA ASP A 589 58.66 -16.80 5.76
C ASP A 589 58.56 -16.76 4.23
N GLN A 590 58.76 -15.56 3.69
CA GLN A 590 58.93 -15.30 2.26
C GLN A 590 60.42 -15.31 1.90
N GLY A 591 60.84 -16.31 1.13
CA GLY A 591 62.10 -16.30 0.37
C GLY A 591 61.89 -15.86 -1.09
N PRO A 592 62.89 -15.23 -1.74
CA PRO A 592 62.72 -14.60 -3.05
C PRO A 592 62.73 -15.63 -4.18
N ARG A 593 61.63 -15.69 -4.95
CA ARG A 593 61.50 -16.54 -6.14
C ARG A 593 61.97 -15.80 -7.39
N ALA A 594 62.90 -16.43 -8.11
CA ALA A 594 63.39 -16.02 -9.42
C ALA A 594 62.26 -15.92 -10.46
N ALA A 595 62.37 -14.92 -11.34
CA ALA A 595 61.44 -14.64 -12.42
C ALA A 595 61.47 -15.75 -13.49
N ILE A 596 60.37 -16.49 -13.60
CA ILE A 596 60.08 -17.35 -14.75
C ILE A 596 59.13 -16.56 -15.66
N ALA A 597 59.54 -16.37 -16.91
CA ALA A 597 58.73 -15.73 -17.94
C ALA A 597 57.43 -16.53 -18.18
N PRO A 598 56.25 -15.87 -18.28
CA PRO A 598 55.01 -16.59 -18.52
C PRO A 598 54.98 -17.15 -19.94
N ALA A 599 54.66 -18.44 -20.04
CA ALA A 599 54.33 -19.09 -21.30
C ALA A 599 53.13 -18.38 -21.97
N PRO A 600 53.08 -18.34 -23.32
CA PRO A 600 51.98 -17.70 -24.03
C PRO A 600 50.66 -18.41 -23.70
N SER A 601 49.71 -17.66 -23.14
CA SER A 601 48.36 -18.14 -22.89
C SER A 601 47.74 -18.59 -24.20
N THR A 602 47.42 -19.88 -24.31
CA THR A 602 46.55 -20.40 -25.36
C THR A 602 45.24 -19.64 -25.32
N GLU A 603 45.04 -18.79 -26.33
CA GLU A 603 43.82 -18.02 -26.51
C GLU A 603 42.66 -19.02 -26.62
N SER A 604 41.68 -18.92 -25.71
CA SER A 604 40.53 -19.83 -25.71
C SER A 604 39.83 -19.77 -27.07
N GLU A 605 39.51 -20.92 -27.63
CA GLU A 605 38.83 -21.11 -28.94
C GLU A 605 37.62 -20.17 -29.12
N PHE A 606 36.89 -19.90 -28.03
CA PHE A 606 35.80 -18.94 -27.96
C PHE A 606 36.15 -17.49 -28.33
N LEU A 607 37.34 -17.00 -27.96
CA LEU A 607 37.81 -15.66 -28.29
C LEU A 607 38.26 -15.54 -29.75
N ALA A 608 38.83 -16.62 -30.30
CA ALA A 608 39.15 -16.72 -31.72
C ALA A 608 37.86 -16.72 -32.58
N GLU A 609 36.85 -17.48 -32.16
CA GLU A 609 35.53 -17.52 -32.81
C GLU A 609 34.82 -16.16 -32.79
N ARG A 610 34.81 -15.47 -31.65
CA ARG A 610 34.27 -14.10 -31.52
C ARG A 610 35.01 -13.07 -32.37
N ARG A 611 36.30 -13.27 -32.62
CA ARG A 611 37.09 -12.39 -33.49
C ARG A 611 36.73 -12.62 -34.96
N ALA A 612 36.62 -13.88 -35.38
CA ALA A 612 36.20 -14.27 -36.72
C ALA A 612 34.79 -13.75 -37.05
N GLU A 613 33.85 -13.84 -36.10
CA GLU A 613 32.48 -13.33 -36.26
C GLU A 613 32.43 -11.80 -36.45
N ARG A 614 33.27 -11.06 -35.71
CA ARG A 614 33.39 -9.59 -35.86
C ARG A 614 34.05 -9.19 -37.18
N GLU A 615 34.97 -9.98 -37.70
CA GLU A 615 35.57 -9.73 -39.01
C GLU A 615 34.60 -10.05 -40.15
N ALA A 616 33.83 -11.13 -40.03
CA ALA A 616 32.76 -11.46 -40.98
C ALA A 616 31.70 -10.34 -41.03
N ALA A 617 31.30 -9.79 -39.88
CA ALA A 617 30.38 -8.66 -39.81
C ALA A 617 30.95 -7.37 -40.44
N ARG A 618 32.26 -7.13 -40.36
CA ARG A 618 32.91 -5.99 -41.05
C ARG A 618 32.99 -6.19 -42.55
N ARG A 619 33.20 -7.42 -43.02
CA ARG A 619 33.23 -7.75 -44.46
C ARG A 619 31.83 -7.74 -45.07
N ALA A 620 30.80 -8.04 -44.28
CA ALA A 620 29.40 -8.08 -44.72
C ALA A 620 28.70 -6.71 -44.77
N SER A 621 29.39 -5.61 -44.40
CA SER A 621 28.84 -4.25 -44.53
C SER A 621 29.42 -3.60 -45.79
N PRO A 622 28.67 -3.53 -46.91
CA PRO A 622 29.11 -2.81 -48.09
C PRO A 622 29.07 -1.32 -47.78
N ASN A 623 30.15 -0.61 -48.12
CA ASN A 623 30.27 0.83 -48.00
C ASN A 623 28.99 1.55 -48.51
N GLU A 624 28.31 2.25 -47.60
CA GLU A 624 27.26 3.23 -47.90
C GLU A 624 27.88 4.45 -48.60
N SER A 625 28.25 4.29 -49.86
CA SER A 625 28.65 5.37 -50.75
C SER A 625 27.89 5.27 -52.07
N GLY A 626 26.56 5.14 -51.99
CA GLY A 626 25.77 4.89 -53.20
C GLY A 626 24.25 4.97 -53.04
N LEU A 627 23.69 5.90 -52.27
CA LEU A 627 22.27 6.27 -52.37
C LEU A 627 22.09 7.74 -51.96
N ARG A 628 22.37 8.65 -52.90
CA ARG A 628 22.01 10.07 -52.80
C ARG A 628 20.63 10.26 -53.44
N LEU A 629 19.62 10.55 -52.63
CA LEU A 629 18.35 11.07 -53.12
C LEU A 629 18.50 12.58 -53.42
N PRO A 630 18.05 13.07 -54.59
CA PRO A 630 18.12 14.50 -54.92
C PRO A 630 17.14 15.29 -54.04
N GLY A 631 17.65 16.32 -53.34
CA GLY A 631 16.81 17.29 -52.61
C GLY A 631 17.19 17.59 -51.16
N TRP A 632 18.21 16.93 -50.58
CA TRP A 632 18.64 17.23 -49.21
C TRP A 632 19.65 18.40 -49.15
N PRO A 633 19.42 19.42 -48.30
CA PRO A 633 20.34 20.55 -48.14
C PRO A 633 21.63 20.11 -47.42
N ARG A 634 22.78 20.60 -47.93
CA ARG A 634 24.11 20.32 -47.38
C ARG A 634 24.25 20.80 -45.92
N PRO A 635 24.95 20.06 -45.03
CA PRO A 635 25.14 20.45 -43.64
C PRO A 635 26.22 21.53 -43.40
N ASP A 636 26.79 22.15 -44.44
CA ASP A 636 27.99 23.00 -44.29
C ASP A 636 27.72 24.48 -43.96
N ARG A 637 26.63 24.81 -43.27
CA ARG A 637 26.45 26.13 -42.67
C ARG A 637 26.09 26.03 -41.19
N PRO A 638 27.02 26.29 -40.26
CA PRO A 638 26.67 26.42 -38.85
C PRO A 638 25.76 27.65 -38.68
N THR A 639 24.54 27.43 -38.20
CA THR A 639 23.66 28.51 -37.76
C THR A 639 24.15 29.03 -36.41
N SER A 640 24.08 30.35 -36.21
CA SER A 640 24.69 31.11 -35.09
C SER A 640 24.08 30.87 -33.70
N ARG A 641 23.34 29.76 -33.50
CA ARG A 641 22.65 29.42 -32.25
C ARG A 641 22.88 27.97 -31.82
N ASP A 642 24.09 27.46 -32.00
CA ASP A 642 24.49 26.21 -31.37
C ASP A 642 25.00 26.48 -29.95
N PRO A 643 24.26 26.09 -28.89
CA PRO A 643 24.67 26.29 -27.50
C PRO A 643 25.93 25.49 -27.11
N PHE A 644 26.42 24.60 -27.98
CA PHE A 644 27.62 23.78 -27.75
C PHE A 644 28.84 24.22 -28.59
N ALA A 645 28.76 25.35 -29.30
CA ALA A 645 29.88 25.85 -30.10
C ALA A 645 31.13 26.15 -29.25
N TYR A 646 30.94 26.62 -28.01
CA TYR A 646 32.04 26.91 -27.08
C TYR A 646 32.71 25.64 -26.54
N GLU A 647 31.93 24.60 -26.20
CA GLU A 647 32.49 23.33 -25.70
C GLU A 647 33.23 22.57 -26.80
N ARG A 648 32.76 22.64 -28.06
CA ARG A 648 33.49 22.06 -29.19
C ARG A 648 34.81 22.76 -29.48
N ARG A 649 34.88 24.10 -29.39
CA ARG A 649 36.16 24.82 -29.50
C ARG A 649 37.12 24.50 -28.34
N ALA A 650 36.61 24.28 -27.14
CA ALA A 650 37.43 23.94 -25.98
C ALA A 650 37.95 22.49 -26.00
N ALA A 651 37.26 21.58 -26.68
CA ALA A 651 37.66 20.19 -26.85
C ALA A 651 38.60 19.96 -28.05
N ASP A 652 38.77 20.96 -28.92
CA ASP A 652 39.68 20.89 -30.05
C ASP A 652 41.14 20.83 -29.55
N PRO A 653 41.89 19.75 -29.82
CA PRO A 653 43.28 19.62 -29.40
C PRO A 653 44.18 20.74 -29.93
N GLN A 654 43.80 21.45 -30.99
CA GLN A 654 44.54 22.60 -31.51
C GLN A 654 44.43 23.86 -30.64
N ASN A 655 43.43 23.95 -29.75
CA ASN A 655 43.23 25.13 -28.87
C ASN A 655 43.91 25.00 -27.49
N ARG A 656 44.73 23.97 -27.24
CA ARG A 656 45.43 23.77 -25.97
C ARG A 656 46.56 24.78 -25.68
N GLY A 657 46.93 25.62 -26.65
CA GLY A 657 48.05 26.56 -26.53
C GLY A 657 47.69 28.02 -26.26
N VAL A 658 46.40 28.39 -26.17
CA VAL A 658 46.01 29.80 -25.99
C VAL A 658 45.90 30.14 -24.50
N PRO A 659 46.70 31.07 -23.96
CA PRO A 659 46.59 31.47 -22.56
C PRO A 659 45.23 32.14 -22.31
N ARG A 660 44.54 31.69 -21.26
CA ARG A 660 43.27 32.25 -20.83
C ARG A 660 43.56 33.54 -20.05
N GLY A 661 43.15 34.69 -20.60
CA GLY A 661 43.08 35.98 -19.90
C GLY A 661 41.83 36.11 -19.07
#